data_AF-A0A2T3NQJ6-F1
#
_entry.id   AF-A0A2T3NQJ6-F1
#
_cell.length_a   1.000
_cell.length_b   1.000
_cell.length_c   1.000
_cell.angle_alpha   90.00
_cell.angle_beta   90.00
_cell.angle_gamma   90.00
#
_symmetry.space_group_name_H-M   'P 1'
#
loop_
_entity.id
_entity.type
_entity.pdbx_description
1 polymer ?
#
loop_
_entity_poly.entity_id
_entity_poly.type
_entity_poly.pdbx_seq_one_letter_code
_entity_poly.pdbx_strand_id
1 'polypeptide(L)'
;MKKMIVAVAIAAWLPVVGQATEPHLVYPLQTQQINDEDDAKIYIQTRYPATDSLSHRYTKRSLLGRHYNFVQLNPEGEPCAGSIVVSVDNDGQLYRLFNNLTADPAACEVSTPLPPRPHQLLVPPSGEAAEASMQVFDPDPRTSTGQALEEGHSNVDNIYIPAEAYSLAQGIAVTLSGGKLYLANPRVVAVDIESMVELDLGPLQGLVSVESGSDFIFTRDQHEFRDVNAFYHLDHSLRYLEDLGFTGELALFDAPLKVDAQGQSANNSTYLDDVEILAMGVGGVPDSEDGDVVLHELGHAINGSLVPDWQGGDSAGIGEGFSDYWAGAYSYWVQRNRSEKFELDIFANWDGIAGAMKSQRSLNDSDARYSPEFDYRAHVSVLGTLSDQLWSTPLFQSLKQAVQHHGEAAFDELNRSILEGFAGMGDGVKMYDLARSTVDAAARLYPDKTYASILEQHFKYHRIIRDEVELVASSSVISANDNGSVSLPAMLVNTSGHLLDSFRAVLHSPELNWQHEMSVKPVAEGGAHLLMADIPLPDSLQCGAKVSLNASITTARDSAQQSRTSEQQLSFVYGQPVLKLGTQQVESVLADARLSPQGDKLLLGENLYALKVDTGAVAQDFAIYLSLEHRRLSDLNVVLRTPSGSSISLLNYQAIPVSEYEYLFTVDSLPALGDWLGQPMSGNWTLEITDRVEGEAGKLISWGIGPLKGYQCNNHSEENKEITPSVPGSSGGSINLLTLLAALMLAAVRSTRKYTQ
;
A
#
# COMPACT_ATOMS: atom_id res chain seq x y z
N MET A 1 -50.33 -14.97 -28.77
CA MET A 1 -49.76 -13.68 -29.23
C MET A 1 -48.32 -13.63 -28.77
N LYS A 2 -47.37 -13.68 -29.71
CA LYS A 2 -45.92 -13.57 -29.46
C LYS A 2 -45.62 -12.15 -28.96
N LYS A 3 -44.96 -12.00 -27.80
CA LYS A 3 -44.31 -10.74 -27.42
C LYS A 3 -42.84 -10.83 -27.79
N MET A 4 -42.46 -10.06 -28.80
CA MET A 4 -41.06 -9.82 -29.18
C MET A 4 -40.37 -9.04 -28.07
N ILE A 5 -39.27 -9.57 -27.56
CA ILE A 5 -38.29 -8.82 -26.79
C ILE A 5 -37.45 -8.06 -27.83
N VAL A 6 -37.59 -6.74 -27.87
CA VAL A 6 -36.72 -5.86 -28.65
C VAL A 6 -35.54 -5.52 -27.76
N ALA A 7 -34.37 -6.06 -28.08
CA ALA A 7 -33.11 -5.59 -27.55
C ALA A 7 -32.86 -4.18 -28.13
N VAL A 8 -32.98 -3.16 -27.28
CA VAL A 8 -32.58 -1.79 -27.62
C VAL A 8 -31.12 -1.64 -27.17
N ALA A 9 -30.21 -1.63 -28.13
CA ALA A 9 -28.85 -1.14 -27.91
C ALA A 9 -28.94 0.37 -27.65
N ILE A 10 -28.76 0.77 -26.39
CA ILE A 10 -28.61 2.18 -26.04
C ILE A 10 -27.14 2.52 -26.31
N ALA A 11 -26.90 3.20 -27.43
CA ALA A 11 -25.64 3.86 -27.69
C ALA A 11 -25.47 4.99 -26.65
N ALA A 12 -24.62 4.76 -25.66
CA ALA A 12 -24.21 5.78 -24.71
C ALA A 12 -23.57 6.95 -25.48
N TRP A 13 -24.06 8.16 -25.21
CA TRP A 13 -23.33 9.37 -25.57
C TRP A 13 -22.07 9.40 -24.69
N LEU A 14 -20.96 8.98 -25.28
CA LEU A 14 -19.63 9.11 -24.68
C LEU A 14 -19.33 10.62 -24.53
N PRO A 15 -18.83 11.08 -23.36
CA PRO A 15 -18.09 12.34 -23.35
C PRO A 15 -16.94 12.21 -24.36
N VAL A 16 -16.51 13.35 -24.92
CA VAL A 16 -15.34 13.43 -25.79
C VAL A 16 -14.23 12.62 -25.14
N VAL A 17 -13.80 11.55 -25.81
CA VAL A 17 -12.66 10.72 -25.44
C VAL A 17 -11.49 11.67 -25.27
N GLY A 18 -11.12 11.99 -24.03
CA GLY A 18 -9.76 12.40 -23.74
C GLY A 18 -8.87 11.29 -24.30
N GLN A 19 -7.83 11.66 -25.04
CA GLN A 19 -6.89 10.67 -25.58
C GLN A 19 -6.49 9.72 -24.45
N ALA A 20 -6.72 8.42 -24.66
CA ALA A 20 -6.27 7.40 -23.73
C ALA A 20 -4.78 7.63 -23.46
N THR A 21 -4.41 7.86 -22.20
CA THR A 21 -3.02 8.00 -21.80
C THR A 21 -2.37 6.63 -22.02
N GLU A 22 -1.35 6.58 -22.88
CA GLU A 22 -0.52 5.40 -23.07
C GLU A 22 0.00 4.94 -21.69
N PRO A 23 0.05 3.63 -21.40
CA PRO A 23 0.64 3.17 -20.16
C PRO A 23 2.08 3.65 -20.03
N HIS A 24 2.42 4.19 -18.87
CA HIS A 24 3.78 4.64 -18.66
C HIS A 24 4.75 3.44 -18.65
N LEU A 25 4.41 2.35 -17.95
CA LEU A 25 5.30 1.19 -17.88
C LEU A 25 5.01 0.11 -18.93
N VAL A 26 5.97 -0.08 -19.84
CA VAL A 26 5.91 -1.02 -20.98
C VAL A 26 6.94 -2.13 -20.83
N TYR A 27 6.51 -3.38 -21.04
CA TYR A 27 7.37 -4.56 -21.02
C TYR A 27 7.39 -5.20 -22.41
N PRO A 28 8.42 -4.97 -23.24
CA PRO A 28 8.47 -5.47 -24.61
C PRO A 28 8.50 -7.01 -24.68
N LEU A 29 7.72 -7.58 -25.59
CA LEU A 29 7.77 -9.00 -25.94
C LEU A 29 9.05 -9.34 -26.70
N GLN A 30 9.42 -8.49 -27.66
CA GLN A 30 10.69 -8.59 -28.38
C GLN A 30 11.74 -7.74 -27.67
N THR A 31 12.77 -8.40 -27.18
CA THR A 31 13.95 -7.74 -26.64
C THR A 31 15.04 -7.60 -27.69
N GLN A 32 15.88 -6.58 -27.56
CA GLN A 32 17.07 -6.36 -28.39
C GLN A 32 18.23 -5.82 -27.56
N GLN A 33 19.43 -5.99 -28.08
CA GLN A 33 20.65 -5.45 -27.50
C GLN A 33 20.65 -3.92 -27.61
N ILE A 34 20.96 -3.24 -26.53
CA ILE A 34 21.13 -1.78 -26.45
C ILE A 34 22.40 -1.51 -25.66
N ASN A 35 23.45 -1.03 -26.34
CA ASN A 35 24.78 -0.94 -25.74
C ASN A 35 25.06 0.43 -25.10
N ASP A 36 24.39 1.47 -25.59
CA ASP A 36 24.59 2.87 -25.22
C ASP A 36 23.31 3.71 -25.42
N GLU A 37 23.40 4.99 -25.11
CA GLU A 37 22.32 5.96 -25.24
C GLU A 37 21.88 6.21 -26.70
N ASP A 38 22.77 6.06 -27.68
CA ASP A 38 22.43 6.24 -29.10
C ASP A 38 21.58 5.07 -29.60
N ASP A 39 21.96 3.83 -29.26
CA ASP A 39 21.16 2.62 -29.52
C ASP A 39 19.76 2.74 -28.89
N ALA A 40 19.69 3.23 -27.64
CA ALA A 40 18.44 3.43 -26.92
C ALA A 40 17.54 4.48 -27.60
N LYS A 41 18.13 5.60 -28.02
CA LYS A 41 17.40 6.67 -28.74
C LYS A 41 16.85 6.17 -30.08
N ILE A 42 17.64 5.42 -30.85
CA ILE A 42 17.20 4.81 -32.11
C ILE A 42 16.03 3.85 -31.84
N TYR A 43 16.12 3.02 -30.81
CA TYR A 43 15.02 2.12 -30.42
C TYR A 43 13.72 2.90 -30.19
N ILE A 44 13.77 3.99 -29.43
CA ILE A 44 12.62 4.84 -29.13
C ILE A 44 12.04 5.45 -30.42
N GLN A 45 12.88 6.10 -31.24
CA GLN A 45 12.47 6.81 -32.46
C GLN A 45 11.84 5.91 -33.53
N THR A 46 12.16 4.61 -33.50
CA THR A 46 11.53 3.63 -34.42
C THR A 46 10.14 3.19 -34.01
N ARG A 47 9.72 3.46 -32.77
CA ARG A 47 8.50 2.88 -32.16
C ARG A 47 7.50 3.90 -31.68
N TYR A 48 7.97 5.03 -31.15
CA TYR A 48 7.12 6.05 -30.55
C TYR A 48 7.07 7.31 -31.42
N PRO A 49 5.91 7.98 -31.50
CA PRO A 49 5.79 9.28 -32.17
C PRO A 49 6.34 10.42 -31.30
N ALA A 50 6.48 11.62 -31.87
CA ALA A 50 6.90 12.84 -31.16
C ALA A 50 8.29 12.76 -30.50
N THR A 51 9.20 11.97 -31.07
CA THR A 51 10.53 11.69 -30.52
C THR A 51 11.65 12.55 -31.11
N ASP A 52 11.34 13.48 -32.02
CA ASP A 52 12.32 14.27 -32.75
C ASP A 52 13.09 15.24 -31.82
N SER A 53 12.43 15.72 -30.77
CA SER A 53 13.04 16.61 -29.77
C SER A 53 13.69 15.89 -28.59
N LEU A 54 13.80 14.55 -28.62
CA LEU A 54 14.41 13.80 -27.52
C LEU A 54 15.89 14.12 -27.36
N SER A 55 16.26 14.49 -26.15
CA SER A 55 17.65 14.60 -25.69
C SER A 55 17.93 13.57 -24.61
N HIS A 56 19.11 12.95 -24.68
CA HIS A 56 19.63 12.20 -23.53
C HIS A 56 19.80 13.16 -22.35
N ARG A 57 19.41 12.69 -21.16
CA ARG A 57 19.36 13.51 -19.94
C ARG A 57 20.38 13.03 -18.93
N TYR A 58 20.33 11.74 -18.60
CA TYR A 58 21.33 11.04 -17.79
C TYR A 58 21.22 9.53 -17.99
N THR A 59 22.22 8.79 -17.51
CA THR A 59 22.18 7.33 -17.42
C THR A 59 22.37 6.91 -15.97
N LYS A 60 21.37 6.21 -15.40
CA LYS A 60 21.48 5.63 -14.05
C LYS A 60 21.91 4.17 -14.15
N ARG A 61 22.87 3.77 -13.31
CA ARG A 61 23.23 2.37 -13.10
C ARG A 61 22.57 1.85 -11.83
N SER A 62 22.20 0.57 -11.87
CA SER A 62 21.55 -0.14 -10.77
C SER A 62 22.08 -1.57 -10.71
N LEU A 63 21.67 -2.34 -9.71
CA LEU A 63 22.00 -3.76 -9.61
C LEU A 63 21.34 -4.56 -10.75
N LEU A 64 20.18 -4.11 -11.24
CA LEU A 64 19.47 -4.72 -12.35
C LEU A 64 20.01 -4.36 -13.73
N GLY A 65 20.76 -3.26 -13.87
CA GLY A 65 21.43 -2.91 -15.12
C GLY A 65 21.59 -1.41 -15.35
N ARG A 66 21.21 -0.94 -16.54
CA ARG A 66 21.33 0.48 -16.95
C ARG A 66 20.00 1.06 -17.38
N HIS A 67 19.81 2.33 -17.07
CA HIS A 67 18.59 3.07 -17.36
C HIS A 67 18.97 4.37 -18.09
N TYR A 68 18.66 4.42 -19.38
CA TYR A 68 18.91 5.59 -20.23
C TYR A 68 17.71 6.50 -20.20
N ASN A 69 17.82 7.66 -19.55
CA ASN A 69 16.75 8.64 -19.43
C ASN A 69 16.86 9.67 -20.57
N PHE A 70 15.73 9.93 -21.22
CA PHE A 70 15.57 10.96 -22.24
C PHE A 70 14.41 11.88 -21.88
N VAL A 71 14.57 13.15 -22.25
CA VAL A 71 13.56 14.19 -22.09
C VAL A 71 13.24 14.82 -23.45
N GLN A 72 11.99 15.21 -23.68
CA GLN A 72 11.60 16.02 -24.84
C GLN A 72 12.02 17.47 -24.63
N LEU A 73 12.44 18.15 -25.70
CA LEU A 73 12.70 19.59 -25.68
C LEU A 73 11.57 20.36 -26.37
N ASN A 74 11.26 21.55 -25.86
CA ASN A 74 10.41 22.52 -26.57
C ASN A 74 11.21 23.25 -27.70
N PRO A 75 10.57 24.05 -28.56
CA PRO A 75 11.24 24.81 -29.63
C PRO A 75 12.34 25.78 -29.14
N GLU A 76 12.23 26.24 -27.89
CA GLU A 76 13.21 27.08 -27.21
C GLU A 76 14.43 26.30 -26.67
N GLY A 77 14.36 24.96 -26.69
CA GLY A 77 15.42 24.07 -26.20
C GLY A 77 15.34 23.75 -24.71
N GLU A 78 14.23 24.06 -24.06
CA GLU A 78 14.00 23.79 -22.64
C GLU A 78 13.44 22.36 -22.44
N PRO A 79 13.85 21.65 -21.38
CA PRO A 79 13.35 20.32 -21.07
C PRO A 79 11.87 20.34 -20.67
N CYS A 80 11.09 19.46 -21.27
CA CYS A 80 9.69 19.22 -20.95
C CYS A 80 9.53 18.18 -19.83
N ALA A 81 8.37 18.16 -19.17
CA ALA A 81 7.97 17.03 -18.31
C ALA A 81 7.79 15.71 -19.08
N GLY A 82 7.81 15.76 -20.42
CA GLY A 82 7.74 14.58 -21.28
C GLY A 82 9.04 13.78 -21.25
N SER A 83 9.02 12.61 -20.60
CA SER A 83 10.21 11.77 -20.42
C SER A 83 10.01 10.33 -20.89
N ILE A 84 11.09 9.66 -21.27
CA ILE A 84 11.11 8.22 -21.56
C ILE A 84 12.41 7.60 -21.06
N VAL A 85 12.32 6.43 -20.44
CA VAL A 85 13.47 5.73 -19.86
C VAL A 85 13.54 4.32 -20.43
N VAL A 86 14.70 3.97 -20.99
CA VAL A 86 14.99 2.64 -21.54
C VAL A 86 15.82 1.85 -20.54
N SER A 87 15.29 0.75 -20.04
CA SER A 87 15.96 -0.10 -19.05
C SER A 87 16.47 -1.40 -19.68
N VAL A 88 17.76 -1.65 -19.51
CA VAL A 88 18.47 -2.83 -20.02
C VAL A 88 19.13 -3.55 -18.86
N ASP A 89 19.27 -4.86 -18.96
CA ASP A 89 19.98 -5.63 -17.94
C ASP A 89 21.50 -5.42 -18.00
N ASN A 90 22.25 -6.10 -17.14
CA ASN A 90 23.71 -6.02 -17.10
C ASN A 90 24.40 -6.51 -18.39
N ASP A 91 23.72 -7.31 -19.21
CA ASP A 91 24.19 -7.76 -20.51
C ASP A 91 23.78 -6.81 -21.63
N GLY A 92 23.01 -5.74 -21.34
CA GLY A 92 22.50 -4.77 -22.32
C GLY A 92 21.21 -5.20 -23.02
N GLN A 93 20.52 -6.21 -22.50
CA GLN A 93 19.27 -6.71 -23.06
C GLN A 93 18.09 -5.88 -22.55
N LEU A 94 17.32 -5.27 -23.48
CA LEU A 94 16.13 -4.48 -23.14
C LEU A 94 15.09 -5.29 -22.36
N TYR A 95 14.59 -4.77 -21.25
CA TYR A 95 13.52 -5.45 -20.50
C TYR A 95 12.33 -4.58 -20.13
N ARG A 96 12.48 -3.25 -20.11
CA ARG A 96 11.41 -2.35 -19.69
C ARG A 96 11.59 -0.95 -20.27
N LEU A 97 10.47 -0.27 -20.52
CA LEU A 97 10.43 1.17 -20.75
C LEU A 97 9.47 1.84 -19.77
N PHE A 98 9.83 3.05 -19.35
CA PHE A 98 8.91 4.02 -18.76
C PHE A 98 8.67 5.12 -19.80
N ASN A 99 7.43 5.42 -20.18
CA ASN A 99 7.05 6.30 -21.28
C ASN A 99 5.99 7.32 -20.82
N ASN A 100 6.42 8.56 -20.60
CA ASN A 100 5.55 9.70 -20.31
C ASN A 100 5.72 10.80 -21.37
N LEU A 101 5.87 10.43 -22.65
CA LEU A 101 6.04 11.41 -23.72
C LEU A 101 4.77 12.25 -23.92
N THR A 102 4.94 13.57 -24.07
CA THR A 102 3.86 14.46 -24.49
C THR A 102 3.66 14.42 -26.01
N ALA A 103 2.40 14.50 -26.44
CA ALA A 103 2.03 14.56 -27.85
C ALA A 103 2.44 15.89 -28.53
N ASP A 104 2.54 16.98 -27.76
CA ASP A 104 2.94 18.30 -28.25
C ASP A 104 4.04 18.92 -27.38
N PRO A 105 5.33 18.65 -27.69
CA PRO A 105 6.46 19.27 -27.01
C PRO A 105 6.48 20.80 -27.09
N ALA A 106 5.78 21.42 -28.06
CA ALA A 106 5.77 22.88 -28.18
C ALA A 106 4.87 23.57 -27.16
N ALA A 107 3.96 22.83 -26.52
CA ALA A 107 3.07 23.31 -25.47
C ALA A 107 3.33 22.59 -24.13
N CYS A 108 4.52 22.00 -23.96
CA CYS A 108 4.83 21.20 -22.78
C CYS A 108 5.02 22.06 -21.52
N GLU A 109 4.74 21.46 -20.37
CA GLU A 109 5.20 21.99 -19.09
C GLU A 109 6.72 21.83 -18.99
N VAL A 110 7.42 22.89 -18.60
CA VAL A 110 8.89 22.91 -18.50
C VAL A 110 9.33 22.23 -17.20
N SER A 111 10.25 21.27 -17.33
CA SER A 111 10.85 20.46 -16.27
C SER A 111 12.34 20.80 -16.15
N THR A 112 12.60 22.04 -15.73
CA THR A 112 13.96 22.51 -15.46
C THR A 112 14.30 22.33 -13.98
N PRO A 113 15.46 21.71 -13.64
CA PRO A 113 15.97 21.69 -12.29
C PRO A 113 16.07 23.12 -11.75
N LEU A 114 15.72 23.29 -10.48
CA LEU A 114 15.88 24.56 -9.80
C LEU A 114 17.37 24.94 -9.78
N PRO A 115 17.74 26.17 -10.17
CA PRO A 115 19.11 26.62 -9.99
C PRO A 115 19.43 26.64 -8.50
N PRO A 116 20.65 26.23 -8.08
CA PRO A 116 21.02 26.24 -6.67
C PRO A 116 20.80 27.62 -6.05
N ARG A 117 19.95 27.69 -5.02
CA ARG A 117 19.64 28.96 -4.36
C ARG A 117 20.90 29.56 -3.71
N PRO A 118 21.08 30.89 -3.71
CA PRO A 118 22.23 31.52 -3.07
C PRO A 118 22.26 31.25 -1.57
N HIS A 119 23.42 30.83 -1.06
CA HIS A 119 23.60 30.46 0.35
C HIS A 119 25.04 30.58 0.83
N GLN A 120 25.22 30.59 2.14
CA GLN A 120 26.53 30.51 2.81
C GLN A 120 26.44 29.47 3.92
N LEU A 121 27.44 28.58 3.96
CA LEU A 121 27.56 27.54 4.98
C LEU A 121 28.86 27.74 5.73
N LEU A 122 28.80 27.60 7.04
CA LEU A 122 29.95 27.25 7.84
C LEU A 122 30.17 25.74 7.72
N VAL A 123 31.33 25.33 7.22
CA VAL A 123 31.66 23.92 6.98
C VAL A 123 32.87 23.46 7.82
N PRO A 124 32.89 22.20 8.29
CA PRO A 124 34.05 21.62 8.95
C PRO A 124 35.35 21.75 8.16
N PRO A 125 36.49 21.98 8.83
CA PRO A 125 37.78 21.99 8.16
C PRO A 125 38.12 20.61 7.60
N SER A 126 38.81 20.56 6.46
CA SER A 126 39.41 19.32 5.98
C SER A 126 40.45 18.79 6.98
N GLY A 127 40.61 17.48 7.04
CA GLY A 127 41.47 16.83 8.01
C GLY A 127 41.70 15.35 7.72
N GLU A 128 42.32 14.67 8.69
CA GLU A 128 42.57 13.22 8.64
C GLU A 128 41.36 12.45 9.16
N ALA A 129 41.13 11.24 8.66
CA ALA A 129 40.07 10.37 9.19
C ALA A 129 40.42 9.92 10.62
N ALA A 130 39.42 9.95 11.50
CA ALA A 130 39.49 9.47 12.87
C ALA A 130 38.17 8.76 13.24
N GLU A 131 38.12 8.16 14.43
CA GLU A 131 36.91 7.55 14.97
C GLU A 131 36.60 8.12 16.35
N ALA A 132 35.31 8.23 16.67
CA ALA A 132 34.83 8.64 17.98
C ALA A 132 33.56 7.86 18.36
N SER A 133 33.23 7.88 19.65
CA SER A 133 31.94 7.44 20.14
C SER A 133 30.96 8.62 20.19
N MET A 134 29.67 8.33 20.04
CA MET A 134 28.58 9.31 20.03
C MET A 134 27.46 8.84 20.95
N GLN A 135 26.97 9.72 21.82
CA GLN A 135 25.76 9.48 22.59
C GLN A 135 24.55 9.98 21.79
N VAL A 136 23.61 9.08 21.49
CA VAL A 136 22.50 9.31 20.54
C VAL A 136 21.19 8.72 21.08
N PHE A 137 20.06 9.10 20.49
CA PHE A 137 18.83 8.32 20.55
C PHE A 137 18.83 7.27 19.41
N ASP A 138 18.20 6.12 19.62
CA ASP A 138 18.21 5.06 18.60
C ASP A 138 16.86 4.32 18.43
N PRO A 139 15.99 4.78 17.51
CA PRO A 139 16.04 6.07 16.81
C PRO A 139 15.60 7.24 17.69
N ASP A 140 14.76 6.95 18.69
CA ASP A 140 14.15 7.96 19.54
C ASP A 140 14.01 7.43 20.99
N PRO A 141 13.74 8.31 21.98
CA PRO A 141 13.63 7.91 23.38
C PRO A 141 12.48 6.94 23.68
N ARG A 142 11.33 7.08 23.03
CA ARG A 142 10.13 6.26 23.28
C ARG A 142 10.30 4.87 22.70
N THR A 143 10.82 4.77 21.48
CA THR A 143 11.18 3.48 20.88
C THR A 143 12.26 2.81 21.71
N SER A 144 13.32 3.50 22.10
CA SER A 144 14.41 2.93 22.92
C SER A 144 13.91 2.36 24.25
N THR A 145 13.02 3.09 24.94
CA THR A 145 12.51 2.72 26.27
C THR A 145 11.28 1.80 26.23
N GLY A 146 10.53 1.81 25.12
CA GLY A 146 9.22 1.14 25.01
C GLY A 146 8.14 1.80 25.86
N GLN A 147 8.27 3.10 26.15
CA GLN A 147 7.37 3.84 27.03
C GLN A 147 6.61 4.93 26.29
N ALA A 148 5.30 5.02 26.54
CA ALA A 148 4.48 6.11 26.05
C ALA A 148 4.73 7.41 26.82
N LEU A 149 4.44 8.55 26.19
CA LEU A 149 4.48 9.84 26.87
C LEU A 149 3.40 9.90 27.96
N GLU A 150 3.76 10.40 29.15
CA GLU A 150 2.79 10.61 30.23
C GLU A 150 1.71 11.62 29.82
N GLU A 151 0.45 11.33 30.15
CA GLU A 151 -0.68 12.23 29.87
C GLU A 151 -0.48 13.59 30.56
N GLY A 152 -0.58 14.69 29.81
CA GLY A 152 -0.54 16.06 30.35
C GLY A 152 0.79 16.80 30.19
N HIS A 153 1.79 16.21 29.53
CA HIS A 153 3.02 16.91 29.17
C HIS A 153 2.78 17.84 27.96
N SER A 154 2.38 19.08 28.22
CA SER A 154 2.19 20.09 27.17
C SER A 154 3.46 20.91 26.85
N ASN A 155 4.51 20.77 27.66
CA ASN A 155 5.81 21.41 27.43
C ASN A 155 6.88 20.36 27.14
N VAL A 156 7.31 20.33 25.89
CA VAL A 156 8.30 19.38 25.33
C VAL A 156 9.69 19.49 25.97
N ASP A 157 10.06 20.69 26.43
CA ASP A 157 11.35 20.97 27.08
C ASP A 157 11.46 20.32 28.46
N ASN A 158 10.33 20.04 29.12
CA ASN A 158 10.29 19.48 30.46
C ASN A 158 10.08 17.96 30.47
N ILE A 159 10.10 17.30 29.31
CA ILE A 159 9.97 15.85 29.24
C ILE A 159 11.27 15.22 29.79
N TYR A 160 11.13 14.48 30.88
CA TYR A 160 12.22 13.71 31.46
C TYR A 160 12.61 12.56 30.51
N ILE A 161 13.89 12.55 30.09
CA ILE A 161 14.45 11.44 29.32
C ILE A 161 15.28 10.55 30.24
N PRO A 162 14.90 9.26 30.41
CA PRO A 162 15.64 8.34 31.25
C PRO A 162 16.99 7.97 30.61
N ALA A 163 17.98 7.59 31.43
CA ALA A 163 19.35 7.35 30.96
C ALA A 163 19.43 6.21 29.93
N GLU A 164 18.56 5.21 30.05
CA GLU A 164 18.45 4.08 29.11
C GLU A 164 17.90 4.46 27.72
N ALA A 165 17.38 5.67 27.54
CA ALA A 165 17.02 6.16 26.21
C ALA A 165 18.25 6.53 25.38
N TYR A 166 19.39 6.82 26.03
CA TYR A 166 20.64 7.17 25.35
C TYR A 166 21.46 5.91 25.04
N SER A 167 21.81 5.76 23.77
CA SER A 167 22.70 4.71 23.26
C SER A 167 24.09 5.27 22.97
N LEU A 168 25.13 4.49 23.25
CA LEU A 168 26.52 4.86 22.91
C LEU A 168 26.94 4.13 21.62
N ALA A 169 26.89 4.84 20.51
CA ALA A 169 27.43 4.38 19.23
C ALA A 169 28.97 4.51 19.23
N GLN A 170 29.68 3.50 18.73
CA GLN A 170 31.15 3.45 18.75
C GLN A 170 31.72 3.31 17.34
N GLY A 171 32.96 3.78 17.13
CA GLY A 171 33.66 3.62 15.85
C GLY A 171 33.08 4.47 14.73
N ILE A 172 32.46 5.61 15.06
CA ILE A 172 31.87 6.49 14.05
C ILE A 172 32.99 7.31 13.41
N ALA A 173 33.07 7.26 12.09
CA ALA A 173 34.09 7.99 11.33
C ALA A 173 33.84 9.50 11.41
N VAL A 174 34.88 10.25 11.74
CA VAL A 174 34.90 11.71 11.92
C VAL A 174 36.19 12.31 11.34
N THR A 175 36.27 13.64 11.27
CA THR A 175 37.44 14.34 10.72
C THR A 175 38.26 15.00 11.82
N LEU A 176 39.55 14.66 11.90
CA LEU A 176 40.55 15.27 12.78
C LEU A 176 41.24 16.45 12.07
N SER A 177 41.09 17.65 12.61
CA SER A 177 41.79 18.84 12.12
C SER A 177 42.15 19.78 13.26
N GLY A 178 43.39 20.28 13.26
CA GLY A 178 43.84 21.25 14.28
C GLY A 178 43.78 20.74 15.73
N GLY A 179 43.86 19.43 15.96
CA GLY A 179 43.75 18.81 17.29
C GLY A 179 42.31 18.56 17.76
N LYS A 180 41.31 18.83 16.93
CA LYS A 180 39.89 18.62 17.22
C LYS A 180 39.25 17.65 16.25
N LEU A 181 38.22 16.94 16.71
CA LEU A 181 37.35 16.10 15.92
C LEU A 181 36.09 16.88 15.53
N TYR A 182 35.68 16.75 14.28
CA TYR A 182 34.49 17.38 13.70
C TYR A 182 33.55 16.32 13.12
N LEU A 183 32.25 16.59 13.17
CA LEU A 183 31.18 15.78 12.57
C LEU A 183 31.22 15.87 11.03
N ALA A 184 32.21 15.22 10.43
CA ALA A 184 32.39 15.15 8.99
C ALA A 184 33.11 13.86 8.60
N ASN A 185 32.64 13.19 7.56
CA ASN A 185 33.27 12.03 6.95
C ASN A 185 32.88 11.94 5.45
N PRO A 186 33.30 10.91 4.69
CA PRO A 186 32.97 10.79 3.27
C PRO A 186 31.47 10.65 2.93
N ARG A 187 30.62 10.33 3.91
CA ARG A 187 29.16 10.16 3.73
C ARG A 187 28.38 11.38 4.18
N VAL A 188 28.74 12.00 5.31
CA VAL A 188 27.98 13.10 5.92
C VAL A 188 28.90 14.23 6.36
N VAL A 189 28.43 15.47 6.23
CA VAL A 189 29.05 16.65 6.82
C VAL A 189 27.99 17.47 7.56
N ALA A 190 28.17 17.65 8.87
CA ALA A 190 27.37 18.60 9.64
C ALA A 190 27.84 20.03 9.35
N VAL A 191 26.93 20.88 8.92
CA VAL A 191 27.16 22.29 8.55
C VAL A 191 26.26 23.20 9.38
N ASP A 192 26.53 24.50 9.34
CA ASP A 192 25.64 25.53 9.90
C ASP A 192 25.30 26.54 8.79
N ILE A 193 24.02 26.77 8.53
CA ILE A 193 23.54 27.62 7.44
C ILE A 193 23.56 29.09 7.89
N GLU A 194 24.64 29.79 7.54
CA GLU A 194 24.82 31.22 7.86
C GLU A 194 23.82 32.12 7.11
N SER A 195 23.47 31.76 5.87
CA SER A 195 22.44 32.44 5.10
C SER A 195 21.86 31.55 4.00
N MET A 196 20.56 31.69 3.72
CA MET A 196 19.85 30.98 2.66
C MET A 196 18.67 31.84 2.20
N VAL A 197 18.44 31.94 0.89
CA VAL A 197 17.25 32.61 0.34
C VAL A 197 16.02 31.72 0.54
N GLU A 198 14.89 32.33 0.91
CA GLU A 198 13.58 31.66 1.03
C GLU A 198 13.56 30.48 2.02
N LEU A 199 14.33 30.59 3.10
CA LEU A 199 14.31 29.66 4.24
C LEU A 199 14.19 30.45 5.55
N ASP A 200 13.33 30.01 6.46
CA ASP A 200 13.22 30.58 7.81
C ASP A 200 14.30 29.96 8.70
N LEU A 201 15.46 30.59 8.75
CA LEU A 201 16.67 30.06 9.37
C LEU A 201 16.51 29.88 10.89
N GLY A 202 17.01 28.74 11.38
CA GLY A 202 17.17 28.49 12.80
C GLY A 202 18.32 29.27 13.43
N PRO A 203 18.65 28.96 14.70
CA PRO A 203 19.76 29.61 15.40
C PRO A 203 21.11 29.26 14.74
N LEU A 204 22.11 30.15 14.87
CA LEU A 204 23.49 29.85 14.48
C LEU A 204 24.23 29.21 15.67
N GLN A 205 24.49 27.90 15.59
CA GLN A 205 25.16 27.11 16.63
C GLN A 205 26.69 27.05 16.47
N GLY A 206 27.20 27.26 15.25
CA GLY A 206 28.57 26.96 14.88
C GLY A 206 28.84 25.47 14.73
N LEU A 207 30.08 25.12 14.40
CA LEU A 207 30.45 23.71 14.17
C LEU A 207 30.69 22.97 15.49
N VAL A 208 30.00 21.85 15.67
CA VAL A 208 30.26 20.92 16.79
C VAL A 208 31.64 20.28 16.65
N SER A 209 32.44 20.38 17.71
CA SER A 209 33.76 19.75 17.77
C SER A 209 34.16 19.37 19.20
N VAL A 210 34.99 18.33 19.32
CA VAL A 210 35.60 17.90 20.59
C VAL A 210 37.12 17.79 20.44
N GLU A 211 37.85 17.77 21.55
CA GLU A 211 39.31 17.57 21.52
C GLU A 211 39.66 16.15 21.06
N SER A 212 40.77 15.99 20.34
CA SER A 212 41.25 14.67 19.90
C SER A 212 41.41 13.70 21.08
N GLY A 213 40.84 12.50 20.94
CA GLY A 213 40.79 11.50 22.00
C GLY A 213 39.60 11.64 22.97
N SER A 214 38.69 12.58 22.72
CA SER A 214 37.39 12.69 23.39
C SER A 214 36.26 12.12 22.52
N ASP A 215 35.13 11.83 23.14
CA ASP A 215 33.90 11.36 22.49
C ASP A 215 32.83 12.47 22.46
N PHE A 216 31.86 12.36 21.55
CA PHE A 216 30.73 13.29 21.43
C PHE A 216 29.60 12.84 22.39
N ILE A 217 29.77 13.13 23.67
CA ILE A 217 28.84 12.74 24.74
C ILE A 217 28.02 13.96 25.17
N PHE A 218 26.86 14.13 24.55
CA PHE A 218 25.91 15.21 24.84
C PHE A 218 24.53 14.65 25.22
N THR A 219 23.76 15.44 25.95
CA THR A 219 22.34 15.18 26.25
C THR A 219 21.46 16.21 25.54
N ARG A 220 20.15 15.96 25.45
CA ARG A 220 19.21 16.86 24.74
C ARG A 220 19.22 18.31 25.21
N ASP A 221 19.61 18.56 26.47
CA ASP A 221 19.76 19.89 27.04
C ASP A 221 20.89 20.73 26.38
N GLN A 222 21.71 20.09 25.53
CA GLN A 222 22.83 20.67 24.82
C GLN A 222 22.52 20.65 23.32
N HIS A 223 22.65 21.80 22.66
CA HIS A 223 22.33 21.93 21.24
C HIS A 223 23.22 21.01 20.38
N GLU A 224 24.45 20.74 20.81
CA GLU A 224 25.39 19.82 20.13
C GLU A 224 24.84 18.40 20.01
N PHE A 225 23.93 17.98 20.90
CA PHE A 225 23.29 16.66 20.81
C PHE A 225 22.50 16.49 19.50
N ARG A 226 21.85 17.55 19.03
CA ARG A 226 21.02 17.54 17.81
C ARG A 226 21.86 17.23 16.57
N ASP A 227 23.00 17.92 16.44
CA ASP A 227 23.97 17.68 15.37
C ASP A 227 24.57 16.27 15.43
N VAL A 228 24.90 15.79 16.63
CA VAL A 228 25.44 14.43 16.84
C VAL A 228 24.41 13.37 16.46
N ASN A 229 23.15 13.55 16.86
CA ASN A 229 22.06 12.61 16.60
C ASN A 229 21.75 12.53 15.10
N ALA A 230 21.57 13.69 14.44
CA ALA A 230 21.33 13.74 13.00
C ALA A 230 22.51 13.16 12.19
N PHE A 231 23.75 13.53 12.54
CA PHE A 231 24.95 12.99 11.89
C PHE A 231 25.02 11.46 12.00
N TYR A 232 24.76 10.90 13.19
CA TYR A 232 24.77 9.46 13.40
C TYR A 232 23.75 8.73 12.52
N HIS A 233 22.48 9.16 12.52
CA HIS A 233 21.44 8.48 11.74
C HIS A 233 21.71 8.53 10.24
N LEU A 234 22.18 9.67 9.73
CA LEU A 234 22.57 9.81 8.31
C LEU A 234 23.77 8.93 7.98
N ASP A 235 24.85 8.96 8.77
CA ASP A 235 26.04 8.13 8.52
C ASP A 235 25.70 6.65 8.57
N HIS A 236 24.90 6.25 9.57
CA HIS A 236 24.45 4.87 9.75
C HIS A 236 23.62 4.39 8.56
N SER A 237 22.63 5.18 8.12
CA SER A 237 21.77 4.80 7.00
C SER A 237 22.49 4.85 5.65
N LEU A 238 23.41 5.80 5.44
CA LEU A 238 24.22 5.85 4.22
C LEU A 238 25.18 4.67 4.12
N ARG A 239 25.79 4.25 5.25
CA ARG A 239 26.57 3.00 5.31
C ARG A 239 25.70 1.77 5.06
N TYR A 240 24.46 1.76 5.53
CA TYR A 240 23.52 0.68 5.22
C TYR A 240 23.21 0.59 3.72
N LEU A 241 23.10 1.71 2.99
CA LEU A 241 22.99 1.68 1.52
C LEU A 241 24.23 1.05 0.86
N GLU A 242 25.43 1.30 1.39
CA GLU A 242 26.66 0.64 0.95
C GLU A 242 26.59 -0.88 1.18
N ASP A 243 26.11 -1.32 2.36
CA ASP A 243 25.91 -2.74 2.70
C ASP A 243 24.86 -3.41 1.81
N LEU A 244 23.85 -2.65 1.33
CA LEU A 244 22.89 -3.12 0.34
C LEU A 244 23.49 -3.30 -1.06
N GLY A 245 24.70 -2.79 -1.31
CA GLY A 245 25.44 -2.94 -2.57
C GLY A 245 25.54 -1.67 -3.40
N PHE A 246 24.99 -0.54 -2.92
CA PHE A 246 25.07 0.76 -3.60
C PHE A 246 26.41 1.43 -3.33
N THR A 247 27.48 0.87 -3.91
CA THR A 247 28.87 1.32 -3.76
C THR A 247 29.54 1.54 -5.11
N GLY A 248 30.66 2.27 -5.12
CA GLY A 248 31.44 2.49 -6.34
C GLY A 248 30.61 3.15 -7.45
N GLU A 249 30.52 2.51 -8.62
CA GLU A 249 29.71 3.02 -9.75
C GLU A 249 28.19 2.96 -9.51
N LEU A 250 27.74 2.27 -8.45
CA LEU A 250 26.34 2.17 -8.03
C LEU A 250 26.02 3.05 -6.82
N ALA A 251 27.00 3.82 -6.32
CA ALA A 251 26.78 4.72 -5.19
C ALA A 251 25.65 5.72 -5.53
N LEU A 252 24.77 5.93 -4.55
CA LEU A 252 23.67 6.90 -4.71
C LEU A 252 24.18 8.35 -4.57
N PHE A 253 25.17 8.58 -3.73
CA PHE A 253 25.73 9.91 -3.50
C PHE A 253 27.19 9.93 -3.92
N ASP A 254 27.59 10.92 -4.70
CA ASP A 254 28.97 11.15 -5.16
C ASP A 254 29.71 12.22 -4.32
N ALA A 255 28.98 12.91 -3.45
CA ALA A 255 29.47 13.84 -2.44
C ALA A 255 28.84 13.54 -1.07
N PRO A 256 29.48 13.97 0.03
CA PRO A 256 28.89 13.85 1.36
C PRO A 256 27.59 14.65 1.45
N LEU A 257 26.56 14.03 2.02
CA LEU A 257 25.30 14.69 2.31
C LEU A 257 25.51 15.74 3.41
N LYS A 258 24.96 16.93 3.22
CA LYS A 258 25.09 18.03 4.18
C LYS A 258 23.86 18.08 5.06
N VAL A 259 24.06 18.29 6.36
CA VAL A 259 22.96 18.45 7.32
C VAL A 259 23.23 19.64 8.22
N ASP A 260 22.23 20.48 8.39
CA ASP A 260 22.14 21.42 9.50
C ASP A 260 21.00 20.96 10.41
N ALA A 261 21.36 20.39 11.56
CA ALA A 261 20.42 19.80 12.51
C ALA A 261 19.53 20.84 13.21
N GLN A 262 19.78 22.13 12.94
CA GLN A 262 19.04 23.26 13.49
C GLN A 262 18.80 24.34 12.42
N GLY A 263 18.77 23.94 11.14
CA GLY A 263 18.74 24.87 10.00
C GLY A 263 17.44 25.66 9.83
N GLN A 264 16.33 25.23 10.43
CA GLN A 264 15.04 25.91 10.36
C GLN A 264 14.49 26.28 11.74
N SER A 265 13.88 27.46 11.87
CA SER A 265 13.28 27.93 13.13
C SER A 265 11.91 27.30 13.43
N ALA A 266 11.23 26.80 12.40
CA ALA A 266 9.91 26.19 12.50
C ALA A 266 9.97 24.74 13.04
N ASN A 267 8.80 24.19 13.41
CA ASN A 267 8.60 22.74 13.51
C ASN A 267 8.33 22.24 12.09
N ASN A 268 9.41 22.11 11.32
CA ASN A 268 9.41 21.65 9.94
C ASN A 268 10.86 21.36 9.51
N SER A 269 11.06 20.23 8.86
CA SER A 269 12.33 19.84 8.24
C SER A 269 12.16 19.73 6.74
N THR A 270 13.27 19.85 6.01
CA THR A 270 13.25 19.78 4.54
C THR A 270 14.60 19.38 3.98
N TYR A 271 14.59 18.41 3.06
CA TYR A 271 15.65 18.22 2.08
C TYR A 271 15.54 19.26 0.96
N LEU A 272 16.51 20.16 0.90
CA LEU A 272 16.64 21.17 -0.15
C LEU A 272 17.36 20.56 -1.35
N ASP A 273 16.60 20.04 -2.31
CA ASP A 273 17.08 19.35 -3.50
C ASP A 273 18.03 20.20 -4.36
N ASP A 274 17.77 21.49 -4.49
CA ASP A 274 18.55 22.42 -5.32
C ASP A 274 19.98 22.69 -4.79
N VAL A 275 20.23 22.43 -3.50
CA VAL A 275 21.53 22.64 -2.84
C VAL A 275 22.07 21.41 -2.10
N GLU A 276 21.30 20.32 -2.10
CA GLU A 276 21.60 19.03 -1.47
C GLU A 276 21.95 19.18 0.03
N ILE A 277 21.05 19.84 0.78
CA ILE A 277 21.19 20.10 2.22
C ILE A 277 19.91 19.68 2.95
N LEU A 278 20.05 18.93 4.03
CA LEU A 278 18.98 18.67 4.98
C LEU A 278 18.98 19.81 6.00
N ALA A 279 17.92 20.60 6.03
CA ALA A 279 17.73 21.67 7.01
C ALA A 279 16.64 21.26 8.01
N MET A 280 17.05 20.94 9.24
CA MET A 280 16.15 20.40 10.26
C MET A 280 15.51 21.50 11.11
N GLY A 281 14.26 21.28 11.51
CA GLY A 281 13.48 22.17 12.38
C GLY A 281 13.86 22.09 13.86
N VAL A 282 13.68 23.20 14.58
CA VAL A 282 13.84 23.25 16.06
C VAL A 282 12.56 23.61 16.81
N GLY A 283 11.42 23.73 16.12
CA GLY A 283 10.15 24.05 16.76
C GLY A 283 9.54 22.82 17.44
N GLY A 284 9.00 22.96 18.65
CA GLY A 284 8.41 21.82 19.37
C GLY A 284 9.51 20.91 19.93
N VAL A 285 9.38 19.59 19.80
CA VAL A 285 10.55 18.72 19.90
C VAL A 285 11.44 19.05 18.70
N PRO A 286 12.74 19.31 18.86
CA PRO A 286 13.61 19.48 17.71
C PRO A 286 13.58 18.22 16.84
N ASP A 287 13.27 18.37 15.56
CA ASP A 287 13.08 17.29 14.60
C ASP A 287 14.30 16.35 14.55
N SER A 288 15.51 16.88 14.77
CA SER A 288 16.77 16.13 14.83
C SER A 288 16.94 15.25 16.09
N GLU A 289 16.07 15.36 17.09
CA GLU A 289 15.98 14.41 18.22
C GLU A 289 15.24 13.12 17.85
N ASP A 290 14.48 13.09 16.77
CA ASP A 290 13.78 11.89 16.29
C ASP A 290 14.50 11.33 15.04
N GLY A 291 15.14 10.17 15.20
CA GLY A 291 15.82 9.50 14.09
C GLY A 291 14.90 9.21 12.90
N ASP A 292 13.59 9.01 13.12
CA ASP A 292 12.66 8.78 12.02
C ASP A 292 12.50 10.04 11.15
N VAL A 293 12.50 11.25 11.73
CA VAL A 293 12.39 12.51 10.96
C VAL A 293 13.67 12.77 10.17
N VAL A 294 14.84 12.53 10.76
CA VAL A 294 16.13 12.62 10.05
C VAL A 294 16.19 11.66 8.87
N LEU A 295 15.72 10.41 9.06
CA LEU A 295 15.71 9.40 8.01
C LEU A 295 14.61 9.62 6.96
N HIS A 296 13.53 10.31 7.33
CA HIS A 296 12.52 10.77 6.38
C HIS A 296 13.13 11.78 5.40
N GLU A 297 13.87 12.78 5.87
CA GLU A 297 14.55 13.74 4.99
C GLU A 297 15.63 13.07 4.12
N LEU A 298 16.33 12.06 4.66
CA LEU A 298 17.22 11.21 3.86
C LEU A 298 16.45 10.45 2.76
N GLY A 299 15.21 10.03 3.02
CA GLY A 299 14.34 9.41 2.03
C GLY A 299 14.13 10.28 0.78
N HIS A 300 13.94 11.59 0.97
CA HIS A 300 13.87 12.54 -0.14
C HIS A 300 15.20 12.63 -0.91
N ALA A 301 16.33 12.67 -0.20
CA ALA A 301 17.65 12.67 -0.84
C ALA A 301 17.91 11.39 -1.65
N ILE A 302 17.48 10.22 -1.14
CA ILE A 302 17.55 8.93 -1.84
C ILE A 302 16.69 8.98 -3.12
N ASN A 303 15.46 9.48 -3.03
CA ASN A 303 14.57 9.62 -4.19
C ASN A 303 15.20 10.48 -5.29
N GLY A 304 15.71 11.67 -4.94
CA GLY A 304 16.37 12.58 -5.89
C GLY A 304 17.63 11.97 -6.51
N SER A 305 18.39 11.16 -5.76
CA SER A 305 19.53 10.43 -6.33
C SER A 305 19.10 9.33 -7.32
N LEU A 306 18.05 8.57 -6.98
CA LEU A 306 17.58 7.46 -7.81
C LEU A 306 16.93 7.97 -9.10
N VAL A 307 16.20 9.07 -9.02
CA VAL A 307 15.49 9.71 -10.13
C VAL A 307 15.76 11.23 -10.10
N PRO A 308 16.84 11.73 -10.74
CA PRO A 308 17.22 13.14 -10.71
C PRO A 308 16.13 14.16 -11.11
N ASP A 309 15.17 13.78 -11.95
CA ASP A 309 14.02 14.63 -12.33
C ASP A 309 12.74 14.15 -11.58
N TRP A 310 12.83 13.98 -10.25
CA TRP A 310 11.74 13.46 -9.41
C TRP A 310 10.59 14.46 -9.24
N GLN A 311 9.69 14.51 -10.22
CA GLN A 311 8.58 15.45 -10.28
C GLN A 311 7.43 14.92 -11.14
N GLY A 312 6.29 15.62 -11.09
CA GLY A 312 5.09 15.28 -11.85
C GLY A 312 4.38 14.00 -11.36
N GLY A 313 3.22 13.72 -11.94
CA GLY A 313 2.47 12.50 -11.62
C GLY A 313 2.06 12.41 -10.16
N ASP A 314 2.40 11.31 -9.49
CA ASP A 314 2.19 11.09 -8.05
C ASP A 314 3.52 11.16 -7.26
N SER A 315 4.59 11.71 -7.85
CA SER A 315 5.94 11.65 -7.29
C SER A 315 6.03 12.26 -5.88
N ALA A 316 5.27 13.32 -5.60
CA ALA A 316 5.25 13.96 -4.29
C ALA A 316 4.69 13.03 -3.21
N GLY A 317 3.50 12.43 -3.42
CA GLY A 317 2.91 11.48 -2.48
C GLY A 317 3.73 10.20 -2.32
N ILE A 318 4.34 9.71 -3.41
CA ILE A 318 5.29 8.58 -3.36
C ILE A 318 6.53 8.95 -2.55
N GLY A 319 7.06 10.16 -2.75
CA GLY A 319 8.25 10.65 -2.07
C GLY A 319 8.07 10.65 -0.56
N GLU A 320 6.98 11.27 -0.09
CA GLU A 320 6.59 11.24 1.32
C GLU A 320 6.44 9.83 1.87
N GLY A 321 5.69 8.97 1.18
CA GLY A 321 5.44 7.62 1.66
C GLY A 321 6.70 6.74 1.66
N PHE A 322 7.64 6.96 0.74
CA PHE A 322 8.91 6.25 0.74
C PHE A 322 9.78 6.72 1.89
N SER A 323 9.82 8.03 2.16
CA SER A 323 10.53 8.62 3.29
C SER A 323 10.00 8.08 4.63
N ASP A 324 8.67 8.02 4.80
CA ASP A 324 8.02 7.39 5.96
C ASP A 324 8.37 5.90 6.08
N TYR A 325 8.34 5.17 4.96
CA TYR A 325 8.72 3.76 4.93
C TYR A 325 10.18 3.55 5.34
N TRP A 326 11.11 4.36 4.84
CA TRP A 326 12.54 4.21 5.09
C TRP A 326 12.88 4.42 6.57
N ALA A 327 12.29 5.47 7.17
CA ALA A 327 12.33 5.71 8.61
C ALA A 327 11.72 4.54 9.41
N GLY A 328 10.48 4.17 9.08
CA GLY A 328 9.77 3.06 9.72
C GLY A 328 10.51 1.71 9.64
N ALA A 329 11.18 1.43 8.53
CA ALA A 329 12.00 0.23 8.35
C ALA A 329 13.17 0.21 9.34
N TYR A 330 13.83 1.34 9.59
CA TYR A 330 14.87 1.44 10.60
C TYR A 330 14.30 1.20 12.01
N SER A 331 13.22 1.89 12.35
CA SER A 331 12.46 1.70 13.60
C SER A 331 12.03 0.24 13.82
N TYR A 332 11.65 -0.47 12.76
CA TYR A 332 11.35 -1.90 12.82
C TYR A 332 12.61 -2.75 13.09
N TRP A 333 13.71 -2.45 12.40
CA TRP A 333 14.97 -3.19 12.52
C TRP A 333 15.59 -3.06 13.91
N VAL A 334 15.67 -1.85 14.47
CA VAL A 334 16.26 -1.65 15.81
C VAL A 334 15.49 -2.43 16.88
N GLN A 335 14.20 -2.63 16.68
CA GLN A 335 13.34 -3.36 17.60
C GLN A 335 13.35 -4.88 17.37
N ARG A 336 14.04 -5.42 16.35
CA ARG A 336 13.97 -6.84 15.92
C ARG A 336 14.12 -7.88 17.04
N ASN A 337 14.95 -7.60 18.04
CA ASN A 337 15.23 -8.50 19.17
C ASN A 337 14.34 -8.28 20.41
N ARG A 338 13.42 -7.31 20.39
CA ARG A 338 12.49 -7.06 21.51
C ARG A 338 11.38 -8.11 21.54
N SER A 339 11.05 -8.57 22.75
CA SER A 339 9.94 -9.50 22.98
C SER A 339 8.57 -8.88 22.67
N GLU A 340 8.43 -7.58 22.92
CA GLU A 340 7.25 -6.78 22.59
C GLU A 340 7.71 -5.58 21.78
N LYS A 341 7.05 -5.36 20.64
CA LYS A 341 7.36 -4.26 19.73
C LYS A 341 6.54 -3.05 20.15
N PHE A 342 7.15 -1.87 20.11
CA PHE A 342 6.53 -0.62 20.51
C PHE A 342 6.20 0.22 19.28
N GLU A 343 4.92 0.59 19.13
CA GLU A 343 4.42 1.59 18.16
C GLU A 343 4.95 1.46 16.71
N LEU A 344 5.18 0.23 16.21
CA LEU A 344 5.78 -0.01 14.89
C LEU A 344 5.07 0.64 13.71
N ASP A 345 3.76 0.85 13.82
CA ASP A 345 2.93 1.38 12.74
C ASP A 345 2.75 2.91 12.83
N ILE A 346 3.51 3.59 13.70
CA ILE A 346 3.47 5.04 13.91
C ILE A 346 4.81 5.65 13.48
N PHE A 347 4.76 6.54 12.50
CA PHE A 347 5.93 7.30 12.06
C PHE A 347 6.26 8.42 13.06
N ALA A 348 7.56 8.66 13.31
CA ALA A 348 8.09 9.75 14.15
C ALA A 348 7.34 9.84 15.48
N ASN A 349 7.31 8.71 16.20
CA ASN A 349 6.48 8.61 17.39
C ASN A 349 6.98 9.51 18.53
N TRP A 350 8.19 10.03 18.48
CA TRP A 350 8.70 10.99 19.46
C TRP A 350 8.31 12.42 19.09
N ASP A 351 8.71 12.89 17.91
CA ASP A 351 8.40 14.24 17.44
C ASP A 351 6.90 14.44 17.16
N GLY A 352 6.30 13.55 16.36
CA GLY A 352 4.90 13.67 15.89
C GLY A 352 3.82 13.52 16.97
N ILE A 353 4.20 13.16 18.20
CA ILE A 353 3.27 12.99 19.35
C ILE A 353 3.53 14.02 20.45
N ALA A 354 4.74 14.58 20.54
CA ALA A 354 5.12 15.54 21.55
C ALA A 354 4.73 16.97 21.15
N GLY A 355 3.50 17.41 21.47
CA GLY A 355 3.08 18.79 21.20
C GLY A 355 1.57 19.04 21.27
N ALA A 356 1.17 20.29 20.98
CA ALA A 356 -0.23 20.71 21.00
C ALA A 356 -1.05 20.24 19.78
N MET A 357 -0.39 19.81 18.71
CA MET A 357 -1.00 19.26 17.48
C MET A 357 -0.42 17.87 17.24
N LYS A 358 -1.27 16.84 17.27
CA LYS A 358 -0.87 15.46 16.99
C LYS A 358 -1.04 15.22 15.48
N SER A 359 0.03 15.23 14.70
CA SER A 359 0.02 14.79 13.30
C SER A 359 0.59 13.39 13.21
N GLN A 360 -0.18 12.40 13.68
CA GLN A 360 0.24 11.00 13.61
C GLN A 360 0.06 10.48 12.18
N ARG A 361 1.17 10.13 11.51
CA ARG A 361 1.15 9.35 10.27
C ARG A 361 1.26 7.86 10.60
N SER A 362 0.45 7.04 9.94
CA SER A 362 0.49 5.58 10.12
C SER A 362 1.18 4.88 8.95
N LEU A 363 1.94 3.84 9.27
CA LEU A 363 2.48 2.87 8.30
C LEU A 363 1.55 1.66 8.11
N ASN A 364 0.30 1.76 8.59
CA ASN A 364 -0.71 0.71 8.55
C ASN A 364 -2.12 1.27 8.36
N ASP A 365 -2.29 2.19 7.41
CA ASP A 365 -3.63 2.64 7.01
C ASP A 365 -4.29 1.56 6.15
N SER A 366 -5.00 0.63 6.79
CA SER A 366 -5.69 -0.47 6.11
C SER A 366 -6.86 -0.02 5.23
N ASP A 367 -7.33 1.23 5.38
CA ASP A 367 -8.45 1.79 4.63
C ASP A 367 -8.00 2.56 3.38
N ALA A 368 -6.71 2.92 3.31
CA ALA A 368 -6.06 3.56 2.16
C ALA A 368 -6.36 2.86 0.83
N ARG A 369 -6.93 3.57 -0.15
CA ARG A 369 -7.17 3.05 -1.51
C ARG A 369 -6.74 4.07 -2.57
N TYR A 370 -5.95 3.62 -3.52
CA TYR A 370 -5.50 4.43 -4.65
C TYR A 370 -6.54 4.47 -5.76
N SER A 371 -6.74 5.66 -6.33
CA SER A 371 -7.55 5.92 -7.52
C SER A 371 -6.82 6.84 -8.50
N PRO A 372 -6.47 6.38 -9.73
CA PRO A 372 -5.65 7.12 -10.69
C PRO A 372 -6.20 8.48 -11.13
N GLU A 373 -7.50 8.71 -10.97
CA GLU A 373 -8.18 9.94 -11.37
C GLU A 373 -7.92 11.14 -10.43
N PHE A 374 -7.30 10.90 -9.26
CA PHE A 374 -6.94 11.96 -8.32
C PHE A 374 -5.45 12.33 -8.42
N ASP A 375 -5.15 13.53 -7.93
CA ASP A 375 -3.79 14.04 -7.76
C ASP A 375 -3.33 13.76 -6.32
N TYR A 376 -2.18 13.10 -6.16
CA TYR A 376 -1.62 12.70 -4.87
C TYR A 376 -0.39 13.55 -4.55
N ARG A 377 -0.65 14.71 -3.94
CA ARG A 377 0.39 15.65 -3.49
C ARG A 377 0.85 15.33 -2.07
N ALA A 378 2.07 15.74 -1.74
CA ALA A 378 2.63 15.61 -0.39
C ALA A 378 1.67 16.14 0.70
N HIS A 379 1.47 15.35 1.75
CA HIS A 379 0.63 15.67 2.91
C HIS A 379 -0.83 16.01 2.61
N VAL A 380 -1.36 15.61 1.45
CA VAL A 380 -2.76 15.84 1.10
C VAL A 380 -3.57 14.58 1.32
N SER A 381 -4.65 14.70 2.09
CA SER A 381 -5.61 13.63 2.24
C SER A 381 -6.49 13.53 1.00
N VAL A 382 -6.46 12.38 0.35
CA VAL A 382 -7.32 12.01 -0.77
C VAL A 382 -8.28 10.94 -0.28
N LEU A 383 -9.57 11.23 -0.35
CA LEU A 383 -10.64 10.31 0.07
C LEU A 383 -10.55 9.84 1.54
N GLY A 384 -9.97 10.66 2.43
CA GLY A 384 -9.86 10.38 3.86
C GLY A 384 -8.55 9.75 4.30
N THR A 385 -7.68 9.39 3.36
CA THR A 385 -6.34 8.86 3.62
C THR A 385 -5.28 9.84 3.16
N LEU A 386 -4.21 9.99 3.94
CA LEU A 386 -3.03 10.75 3.56
C LEU A 386 -2.28 10.05 2.41
N SER A 387 -1.93 10.78 1.35
CA SER A 387 -1.09 10.29 0.24
C SER A 387 0.14 9.52 0.69
N ASP A 388 0.77 10.00 1.74
CA ASP A 388 2.01 9.49 2.32
C ASP A 388 1.77 8.04 2.83
N GLN A 389 0.67 7.85 3.56
CA GLN A 389 0.26 6.57 4.15
C GLN A 389 -0.19 5.58 3.09
N LEU A 390 -0.79 6.06 2.01
CA LEU A 390 -1.21 5.22 0.89
C LEU A 390 -0.03 4.49 0.24
N TRP A 391 1.13 5.15 0.15
CA TRP A 391 2.34 4.56 -0.41
C TRP A 391 3.19 3.82 0.64
N SER A 392 3.35 4.37 1.85
CA SER A 392 4.19 3.77 2.90
C SER A 392 3.62 2.46 3.44
N THR A 393 2.29 2.37 3.60
CA THR A 393 1.61 1.22 4.17
C THR A 393 1.92 -0.10 3.43
N PRO A 394 1.66 -0.24 2.11
CA PRO A 394 1.92 -1.50 1.41
C PRO A 394 3.39 -1.92 1.47
N LEU A 395 4.34 -0.97 1.43
CA LEU A 395 5.77 -1.26 1.54
C LEU A 395 6.11 -1.81 2.93
N PHE A 396 5.64 -1.13 3.98
CA PHE A 396 5.97 -1.50 5.36
C PHE A 396 5.32 -2.83 5.78
N GLN A 397 4.06 -3.06 5.39
CA GLN A 397 3.41 -4.35 5.65
C GLN A 397 4.10 -5.49 4.88
N SER A 398 4.53 -5.24 3.63
CA SER A 398 5.31 -6.21 2.85
C SER A 398 6.63 -6.56 3.52
N LEU A 399 7.35 -5.57 4.06
CA LEU A 399 8.60 -5.78 4.80
C LEU A 399 8.40 -6.67 6.03
N LYS A 400 7.38 -6.37 6.84
CA LYS A 400 7.06 -7.17 8.03
C LYS A 400 6.71 -8.61 7.64
N GLN A 401 5.87 -8.81 6.62
CA GLN A 401 5.50 -10.14 6.15
C GLN A 401 6.70 -10.91 5.56
N ALA A 402 7.55 -10.23 4.79
CA ALA A 402 8.75 -10.82 4.20
C ALA A 402 9.73 -11.30 5.29
N VAL A 403 10.01 -10.47 6.31
CA VAL A 403 10.86 -10.84 7.45
C VAL A 403 10.24 -11.96 8.27
N GLN A 404 8.93 -11.95 8.48
CA GLN A 404 8.24 -13.04 9.16
C GLN A 404 8.36 -14.37 8.41
N HIS A 405 8.32 -14.35 7.07
CA HIS A 405 8.33 -15.56 6.25
C HIS A 405 9.73 -16.09 5.92
N HIS A 406 10.68 -15.19 5.64
CA HIS A 406 12.03 -15.52 5.15
C HIS A 406 13.16 -15.23 6.16
N GLY A 407 12.84 -14.67 7.33
CA GLY A 407 13.81 -14.31 8.36
C GLY A 407 14.50 -12.97 8.11
N GLU A 408 15.50 -12.64 8.93
CA GLU A 408 16.14 -11.31 8.96
C GLU A 408 16.77 -10.89 7.61
N ALA A 409 17.28 -11.84 6.82
CA ALA A 409 17.86 -11.53 5.50
C ALA A 409 16.85 -10.86 4.56
N ALA A 410 15.55 -11.07 4.76
CA ALA A 410 14.50 -10.44 3.97
C ALA A 410 14.45 -8.92 4.16
N PHE A 411 14.96 -8.41 5.28
CA PHE A 411 15.00 -6.98 5.55
C PHE A 411 15.87 -6.27 4.49
N ASP A 412 17.11 -6.71 4.34
CA ASP A 412 18.05 -6.16 3.36
C ASP A 412 17.57 -6.40 1.94
N GLU A 413 17.07 -7.61 1.67
CA GLU A 413 16.70 -8.02 0.33
C GLU A 413 15.48 -7.25 -0.19
N LEU A 414 14.45 -7.04 0.63
CA LEU A 414 13.28 -6.28 0.22
C LEU A 414 13.59 -4.78 0.09
N ASN A 415 14.38 -4.22 1.00
CA ASN A 415 14.85 -2.82 0.88
C ASN A 415 15.62 -2.61 -0.43
N ARG A 416 16.51 -3.53 -0.80
CA ARG A 416 17.19 -3.53 -2.10
C ARG A 416 16.20 -3.58 -3.27
N SER A 417 15.18 -4.45 -3.21
CA SER A 417 14.15 -4.52 -4.25
C SER A 417 13.34 -3.23 -4.40
N ILE A 418 13.04 -2.54 -3.31
CA ILE A 418 12.32 -1.26 -3.33
C ILE A 418 13.17 -0.17 -3.99
N LEU A 419 14.44 -0.03 -3.59
CA LEU A 419 15.37 0.94 -4.19
C LEU A 419 15.57 0.69 -5.71
N GLU A 420 15.72 -0.58 -6.10
CA GLU A 420 15.82 -0.97 -7.52
C GLU A 420 14.52 -0.75 -8.30
N GLY A 421 13.37 -0.73 -7.62
CA GLY A 421 12.08 -0.37 -8.20
C GLY A 421 12.03 1.07 -8.71
N PHE A 422 12.68 2.01 -8.03
CA PHE A 422 12.79 3.41 -8.47
C PHE A 422 13.69 3.56 -9.69
N ALA A 423 14.75 2.76 -9.77
CA ALA A 423 15.72 2.85 -10.85
C ALA A 423 15.01 2.64 -12.20
N GLY A 424 15.12 3.61 -13.09
CA GLY A 424 14.49 3.57 -14.41
C GLY A 424 13.06 4.10 -14.48
N MET A 425 12.59 4.81 -13.45
CA MET A 425 11.45 5.73 -13.54
C MET A 425 11.91 7.12 -14.03
N GLY A 426 10.96 7.99 -14.38
CA GLY A 426 11.20 9.38 -14.79
C GLY A 426 10.08 10.32 -14.34
N ASP A 427 10.11 11.55 -14.85
CA ASP A 427 9.09 12.59 -14.61
C ASP A 427 7.68 12.06 -14.96
N GLY A 428 6.71 12.29 -14.07
CA GLY A 428 5.31 11.91 -14.24
C GLY A 428 4.94 10.52 -13.74
N VAL A 429 5.83 9.86 -12.99
CA VAL A 429 5.58 8.53 -12.42
C VAL A 429 4.29 8.49 -11.59
N LYS A 430 3.51 7.43 -11.75
CA LYS A 430 2.31 7.16 -10.93
C LYS A 430 2.57 6.02 -9.95
N MET A 431 1.77 5.95 -8.88
CA MET A 431 1.94 4.89 -7.87
C MET A 431 1.90 3.47 -8.48
N TYR A 432 1.01 3.26 -9.47
CA TYR A 432 0.90 1.97 -10.16
C TYR A 432 2.13 1.62 -11.01
N ASP A 433 2.87 2.62 -11.52
CA ASP A 433 4.08 2.40 -12.31
C ASP A 433 5.20 1.90 -11.40
N LEU A 434 5.47 2.65 -10.33
CA LEU A 434 6.52 2.30 -9.39
C LEU A 434 6.21 1.01 -8.62
N ALA A 435 4.95 0.74 -8.28
CA ALA A 435 4.57 -0.52 -7.65
C ALA A 435 4.87 -1.72 -8.56
N ARG A 436 4.50 -1.65 -9.84
CA ARG A 436 4.81 -2.70 -10.83
C ARG A 436 6.32 -2.84 -11.04
N SER A 437 7.04 -1.72 -11.11
CA SER A 437 8.50 -1.71 -11.20
C SER A 437 9.15 -2.40 -10.00
N THR A 438 8.65 -2.15 -8.79
CA THR A 438 9.14 -2.74 -7.54
C THR A 438 8.87 -4.24 -7.46
N VAL A 439 7.68 -4.69 -7.90
CA VAL A 439 7.35 -6.12 -8.02
C VAL A 439 8.27 -6.82 -9.04
N ASP A 440 8.52 -6.20 -10.20
CA ASP A 440 9.45 -6.71 -11.22
C ASP A 440 10.90 -6.76 -10.70
N ALA A 441 11.36 -5.73 -9.99
CA ALA A 441 12.67 -5.72 -9.36
C ALA A 441 12.84 -6.85 -8.34
N ALA A 442 11.84 -7.08 -7.49
CA ALA A 442 11.83 -8.20 -6.55
C ALA A 442 11.87 -9.56 -7.26
N ALA A 443 11.09 -9.74 -8.33
CA ALA A 443 11.05 -10.98 -9.11
C ALA A 443 12.39 -11.27 -9.82
N ARG A 444 13.09 -10.23 -10.30
CA ARG A 444 14.39 -10.36 -10.97
C ARG A 444 15.53 -10.65 -10.00
N LEU A 445 15.57 -9.95 -8.87
CA LEU A 445 16.62 -10.13 -7.87
C LEU A 445 16.45 -11.45 -7.09
N TYR A 446 15.20 -11.84 -6.79
CA TYR A 446 14.89 -12.97 -5.92
C TYR A 446 13.78 -13.85 -6.52
N PRO A 447 14.00 -14.48 -7.68
CA PRO A 447 12.99 -15.27 -8.38
C PRO A 447 12.47 -16.48 -7.57
N ASP A 448 13.28 -17.00 -6.65
CA ASP A 448 12.93 -18.15 -5.81
C ASP A 448 12.26 -17.74 -4.49
N LYS A 449 12.04 -16.45 -4.23
CA LYS A 449 11.43 -15.92 -3.01
C LYS A 449 10.06 -15.30 -3.29
N THR A 450 9.24 -15.23 -2.25
CA THR A 450 7.86 -14.71 -2.34
C THR A 450 7.76 -13.19 -2.24
N TYR A 451 8.86 -12.45 -2.42
CA TYR A 451 8.84 -10.98 -2.24
C TYR A 451 7.97 -10.28 -3.27
N ALA A 452 8.08 -10.66 -4.54
CA ALA A 452 7.25 -10.12 -5.61
C ALA A 452 5.75 -10.37 -5.34
N SER A 453 5.38 -11.58 -4.89
CA SER A 453 3.98 -11.90 -4.60
C SER A 453 3.45 -11.22 -3.35
N ILE A 454 4.27 -11.04 -2.31
CA ILE A 454 3.92 -10.28 -1.09
C ILE A 454 3.66 -8.81 -1.46
N LEU A 455 4.59 -8.18 -2.19
CA LEU A 455 4.44 -6.79 -2.66
C LEU A 455 3.19 -6.64 -3.53
N GLU A 456 2.99 -7.52 -4.51
CA GLU A 456 1.83 -7.48 -5.39
C GLU A 456 0.53 -7.62 -4.60
N GLN A 457 0.47 -8.53 -3.61
CA GLN A 457 -0.69 -8.70 -2.75
C GLN A 457 -1.04 -7.42 -1.99
N HIS A 458 -0.07 -6.78 -1.35
CA HIS A 458 -0.30 -5.53 -0.62
C HIS A 458 -0.66 -4.37 -1.55
N PHE A 459 0.02 -4.21 -2.68
CA PHE A 459 -0.34 -3.18 -3.66
C PHE A 459 -1.74 -3.40 -4.26
N LYS A 460 -2.16 -4.64 -4.48
CA LYS A 460 -3.52 -4.98 -4.93
C LYS A 460 -4.55 -4.67 -3.85
N TYR A 461 -4.26 -4.97 -2.59
CA TYR A 461 -5.13 -4.64 -1.47
C TYR A 461 -5.43 -3.12 -1.41
N HIS A 462 -4.40 -2.29 -1.63
CA HIS A 462 -4.52 -0.83 -1.69
C HIS A 462 -4.95 -0.28 -3.06
N ARG A 463 -5.27 -1.14 -4.05
CA ARG A 463 -5.66 -0.78 -5.42
C ARG A 463 -4.64 0.05 -6.20
N ILE A 464 -3.39 0.04 -5.77
CA ILE A 464 -2.26 0.64 -6.49
C ILE A 464 -1.96 -0.21 -7.73
N ILE A 465 -1.86 -1.53 -7.57
CA ILE A 465 -1.88 -2.46 -8.70
C ILE A 465 -3.32 -2.93 -8.88
N ARG A 466 -3.82 -2.84 -10.11
CA ARG A 466 -5.12 -3.38 -10.52
C ARG A 466 -4.93 -4.42 -11.63
N ASP A 467 -5.80 -5.41 -11.64
CA ASP A 467 -5.90 -6.32 -12.77
C ASP A 467 -6.51 -5.57 -13.96
N GLU A 468 -6.05 -5.86 -15.17
CA GLU A 468 -6.51 -5.15 -16.38
C GLU A 468 -7.92 -5.58 -16.80
N VAL A 469 -8.27 -6.82 -16.46
CA VAL A 469 -9.61 -7.37 -16.61
C VAL A 469 -10.01 -7.93 -15.26
N GLU A 470 -11.06 -7.39 -14.67
CA GLU A 470 -11.58 -7.84 -13.38
C GLU A 470 -12.74 -8.83 -13.58
N LEU A 471 -12.71 -9.93 -12.83
CA LEU A 471 -13.83 -10.83 -12.64
C LEU A 471 -14.71 -10.28 -11.51
N VAL A 472 -15.88 -9.78 -11.86
CA VAL A 472 -16.81 -9.15 -10.93
C VAL A 472 -18.16 -9.86 -10.93
N ALA A 473 -18.88 -9.77 -9.82
CA ALA A 473 -20.26 -10.27 -9.72
C ALA A 473 -21.21 -9.17 -9.27
N SER A 474 -22.45 -9.23 -9.77
CA SER A 474 -23.55 -8.39 -9.26
C SER A 474 -24.24 -9.02 -8.04
N SER A 475 -24.10 -10.33 -7.85
CA SER A 475 -24.63 -11.03 -6.68
C SER A 475 -23.68 -12.11 -6.16
N SER A 476 -23.59 -12.23 -4.84
CA SER A 476 -22.93 -13.37 -4.16
C SER A 476 -23.86 -14.58 -3.99
N VAL A 477 -25.10 -14.48 -4.45
CA VAL A 477 -26.12 -15.53 -4.34
C VAL A 477 -26.48 -16.03 -5.73
N ILE A 478 -26.57 -17.36 -5.87
CA ILE A 478 -27.01 -17.99 -7.11
C ILE A 478 -28.22 -18.87 -6.84
N SER A 479 -29.15 -18.94 -7.79
CA SER A 479 -30.39 -19.71 -7.64
C SER A 479 -30.68 -20.52 -8.90
N ALA A 480 -31.42 -21.62 -8.72
CA ALA A 480 -31.81 -22.47 -9.84
C ALA A 480 -32.83 -21.74 -10.73
N ASN A 481 -32.56 -21.73 -12.03
CA ASN A 481 -33.49 -21.32 -13.06
C ASN A 481 -34.61 -22.37 -13.21
N ASP A 482 -35.75 -21.99 -13.80
CA ASP A 482 -36.91 -22.88 -14.03
C ASP A 482 -36.57 -24.15 -14.85
N ASN A 483 -35.48 -24.11 -15.62
CA ASN A 483 -34.98 -25.21 -16.45
C ASN A 483 -33.98 -26.14 -15.72
N GLY A 484 -33.70 -25.91 -14.43
CA GLY A 484 -32.74 -26.69 -13.64
C GLY A 484 -31.27 -26.34 -13.88
N SER A 485 -30.98 -25.24 -14.58
CA SER A 485 -29.63 -24.66 -14.67
C SER A 485 -29.42 -23.59 -13.59
N VAL A 486 -28.18 -23.13 -13.44
CA VAL A 486 -27.83 -21.91 -12.72
C VAL A 486 -27.07 -20.99 -13.65
N SER A 487 -27.32 -19.68 -13.53
CA SER A 487 -26.54 -18.64 -14.20
C SER A 487 -25.64 -17.96 -13.16
N LEU A 488 -24.35 -17.84 -13.47
CA LEU A 488 -23.43 -17.09 -12.62
C LEU A 488 -23.62 -15.60 -12.91
N PRO A 489 -23.97 -14.76 -11.91
CA PRO A 489 -24.16 -13.32 -12.07
C PRO A 489 -22.80 -12.61 -12.12
N ALA A 490 -21.91 -13.08 -12.99
CA ALA A 490 -20.53 -12.67 -13.07
C ALA A 490 -20.15 -12.26 -14.49
N MET A 491 -19.15 -11.39 -14.58
CA MET A 491 -18.65 -10.85 -15.84
C MET A 491 -17.18 -10.51 -15.74
N LEU A 492 -16.53 -10.53 -16.90
CA LEU A 492 -15.17 -10.03 -17.07
C LEU A 492 -15.24 -8.62 -17.65
N VAL A 493 -14.65 -7.65 -16.97
CA VAL A 493 -14.69 -6.24 -17.39
C VAL A 493 -13.29 -5.70 -17.58
N ASN A 494 -13.05 -5.07 -18.74
CA ASN A 494 -11.81 -4.34 -18.96
C ASN A 494 -11.80 -3.05 -18.12
N THR A 495 -11.00 -3.05 -17.06
CA THR A 495 -10.80 -1.95 -16.11
C THR A 495 -9.44 -1.27 -16.31
N SER A 496 -8.75 -1.59 -17.40
CA SER A 496 -7.36 -1.21 -17.64
C SER A 496 -7.16 0.29 -17.96
N GLY A 497 -8.24 1.04 -18.22
CA GLY A 497 -8.21 2.46 -18.60
C GLY A 497 -7.93 2.70 -20.09
N HIS A 498 -7.85 1.64 -20.91
CA HIS A 498 -7.56 1.73 -22.33
C HIS A 498 -8.10 0.52 -23.10
N LEU A 499 -7.98 0.57 -24.43
CA LEU A 499 -8.28 -0.54 -25.33
C LEU A 499 -7.26 -1.68 -25.14
N LEU A 500 -7.74 -2.89 -24.85
CA LEU A 500 -6.92 -4.09 -24.89
C LEU A 500 -7.00 -4.76 -26.27
N ASP A 501 -5.86 -5.19 -26.82
CA ASP A 501 -5.83 -6.01 -28.03
C ASP A 501 -6.57 -7.34 -27.80
N SER A 502 -6.35 -7.99 -26.65
CA SER A 502 -7.15 -9.17 -26.27
C SER A 502 -7.06 -9.53 -24.80
N PHE A 503 -7.99 -10.37 -24.34
CA PHE A 503 -7.76 -11.23 -23.18
C PHE A 503 -8.19 -12.66 -23.47
N ARG A 504 -7.56 -13.62 -22.78
CA ARG A 504 -7.95 -15.02 -22.68
C ARG A 504 -8.25 -15.33 -21.22
N ALA A 505 -9.42 -15.92 -20.94
CA ALA A 505 -9.80 -16.33 -19.60
C ALA A 505 -10.11 -17.82 -19.57
N VAL A 506 -9.52 -18.52 -18.60
CA VAL A 506 -9.84 -19.92 -18.26
C VAL A 506 -10.57 -19.90 -16.92
N LEU A 507 -11.85 -20.20 -16.95
CA LEU A 507 -12.74 -20.21 -15.80
C LEU A 507 -13.04 -21.64 -15.38
N HIS A 508 -13.06 -21.88 -14.07
CA HIS A 508 -13.38 -23.18 -13.49
C HIS A 508 -14.20 -23.03 -12.21
N SER A 509 -15.31 -23.77 -12.14
CA SER A 509 -16.09 -23.97 -10.92
C SER A 509 -16.13 -25.47 -10.59
N PRO A 510 -15.34 -25.92 -9.60
CA PRO A 510 -15.30 -27.32 -9.21
C PRO A 510 -16.66 -27.85 -8.75
N GLU A 511 -17.40 -27.07 -7.96
CA GLU A 511 -18.66 -27.50 -7.34
C GLU A 511 -19.78 -27.66 -8.37
N LEU A 512 -19.72 -26.92 -9.49
CA LEU A 512 -20.63 -27.05 -10.62
C LEU A 512 -20.15 -28.03 -11.69
N ASN A 513 -18.96 -28.64 -11.51
CA ASN A 513 -18.27 -29.41 -12.55
C ASN A 513 -18.19 -28.63 -13.89
N TRP A 514 -17.95 -27.32 -13.81
CA TRP A 514 -17.98 -26.43 -14.96
C TRP A 514 -16.59 -25.86 -15.26
N GLN A 515 -16.27 -25.80 -16.54
CA GLN A 515 -15.09 -25.14 -17.06
C GLN A 515 -15.45 -24.41 -18.34
N HIS A 516 -14.87 -23.24 -18.53
CA HIS A 516 -15.08 -22.44 -19.71
C HIS A 516 -13.80 -21.71 -20.08
N GLU A 517 -13.49 -21.70 -21.36
CA GLU A 517 -12.39 -20.91 -21.90
C GLU A 517 -12.95 -19.95 -22.93
N MET A 518 -12.53 -18.70 -22.82
CA MET A 518 -12.90 -17.67 -23.78
C MET A 518 -11.71 -16.79 -24.13
N SER A 519 -11.75 -16.28 -25.35
CA SER A 519 -10.81 -15.26 -25.82
C SER A 519 -11.61 -14.15 -26.49
N VAL A 520 -11.33 -12.91 -26.12
CA VAL A 520 -12.01 -11.73 -26.66
C VAL A 520 -11.00 -10.78 -27.26
N LYS A 521 -11.31 -10.26 -28.46
CA LYS A 521 -10.46 -9.35 -29.22
C LYS A 521 -11.29 -8.47 -30.18
N PRO A 522 -11.11 -7.14 -30.21
CA PRO A 522 -10.48 -6.29 -29.17
C PRO A 522 -11.46 -6.03 -28.02
N VAL A 523 -10.97 -5.45 -26.92
CA VAL A 523 -11.81 -5.14 -25.74
C VAL A 523 -11.67 -3.67 -25.38
N ALA A 524 -12.70 -2.88 -25.66
CA ALA A 524 -12.74 -1.46 -25.29
C ALA A 524 -12.68 -1.29 -23.77
N GLU A 525 -12.21 -0.13 -23.31
CA GLU A 525 -12.30 0.26 -21.90
C GLU A 525 -13.76 0.18 -21.42
N GLY A 526 -13.98 -0.39 -20.24
CA GLY A 526 -15.32 -0.64 -19.70
C GLY A 526 -16.10 -1.75 -20.42
N GLY A 527 -15.52 -2.39 -21.43
CA GLY A 527 -16.11 -3.52 -22.13
C GLY A 527 -16.36 -4.68 -21.17
N ALA A 528 -17.63 -5.06 -21.01
CA ALA A 528 -18.06 -6.12 -20.11
C ALA A 528 -18.52 -7.36 -20.89
N HIS A 529 -18.06 -8.53 -20.46
CA HIS A 529 -18.43 -9.82 -21.01
C HIS A 529 -19.14 -10.65 -19.95
N LEU A 530 -20.47 -10.68 -20.03
CA LEU A 530 -21.30 -11.50 -19.16
C LEU A 530 -20.98 -12.99 -19.33
N LEU A 531 -20.83 -13.70 -18.22
CA LEU A 531 -20.71 -15.15 -18.19
C LEU A 531 -22.12 -15.77 -18.31
N MET A 532 -22.73 -15.61 -19.47
CA MET A 532 -24.03 -16.21 -19.76
C MET A 532 -23.87 -17.70 -20.09
N ALA A 533 -23.74 -18.51 -19.05
CA ALA A 533 -23.80 -19.97 -19.15
C ALA A 533 -25.00 -20.49 -18.35
N ASP A 534 -25.89 -21.22 -19.01
CA ASP A 534 -26.85 -22.10 -18.34
C ASP A 534 -26.08 -23.34 -17.89
N ILE A 535 -25.58 -23.33 -16.64
CA ILE A 535 -24.78 -24.41 -16.09
C ILE A 535 -25.73 -25.43 -15.45
N PRO A 536 -25.79 -26.69 -15.92
CA PRO A 536 -26.62 -27.70 -15.28
C PRO A 536 -26.19 -27.90 -13.82
N LEU A 537 -27.15 -27.86 -12.89
CA LEU A 537 -26.87 -28.09 -11.49
C LEU A 537 -26.52 -29.57 -11.24
N PRO A 538 -25.37 -29.88 -10.60
CA PRO A 538 -25.08 -31.25 -10.20
C PRO A 538 -26.05 -31.72 -9.11
N ASP A 539 -26.53 -32.96 -9.20
CA ASP A 539 -27.42 -33.57 -8.18
C ASP A 539 -26.79 -33.59 -6.77
N SER A 540 -25.46 -33.49 -6.68
CA SER A 540 -24.70 -33.44 -5.43
C SER A 540 -24.68 -32.07 -4.75
N LEU A 541 -25.07 -31.00 -5.45
CA LEU A 541 -25.00 -29.64 -4.91
C LEU A 541 -26.13 -29.42 -3.90
N GLN A 542 -25.75 -29.19 -2.64
CA GLN A 542 -26.70 -28.99 -1.55
C GLN A 542 -27.11 -27.53 -1.44
N CYS A 543 -28.35 -27.27 -1.01
CA CYS A 543 -28.79 -25.92 -0.71
C CYS A 543 -27.96 -25.30 0.41
N GLY A 544 -27.45 -24.08 0.20
CA GLY A 544 -26.47 -23.42 1.06
C GLY A 544 -25.01 -23.78 0.78
N ALA A 545 -24.73 -24.62 -0.23
CA ALA A 545 -23.36 -24.92 -0.62
C ALA A 545 -22.65 -23.66 -1.12
N LYS A 546 -21.38 -23.53 -0.74
CA LYS A 546 -20.46 -22.55 -1.35
C LYS A 546 -20.07 -23.02 -2.74
N VAL A 547 -20.05 -22.10 -3.69
CA VAL A 547 -19.64 -22.35 -5.07
C VAL A 547 -18.54 -21.36 -5.41
N SER A 548 -17.39 -21.86 -5.82
CA SER A 548 -16.27 -21.02 -6.22
C SER A 548 -16.23 -20.87 -7.74
N LEU A 549 -15.79 -19.70 -8.21
CA LEU A 549 -15.45 -19.45 -9.60
C LEU A 549 -14.03 -18.92 -9.64
N ASN A 550 -13.11 -19.76 -10.09
CA ASN A 550 -11.71 -19.39 -10.30
C ASN A 550 -11.54 -18.94 -11.75
N ALA A 551 -10.77 -17.89 -11.98
CA ALA A 551 -10.42 -17.43 -13.32
C ALA A 551 -8.92 -17.12 -13.40
N SER A 552 -8.26 -17.75 -14.38
CA SER A 552 -6.93 -17.37 -14.85
C SER A 552 -7.11 -16.51 -16.09
N ILE A 553 -6.76 -15.23 -16.00
CA ILE A 553 -7.02 -14.23 -17.03
C ILE A 553 -5.70 -13.68 -17.54
N THR A 554 -5.40 -13.96 -18.80
CA THR A 554 -4.23 -13.45 -19.51
C THR A 554 -4.64 -12.30 -20.44
N THR A 555 -4.10 -11.11 -20.24
CA THR A 555 -4.37 -9.91 -21.03
C THR A 555 -3.19 -9.56 -21.92
N ALA A 556 -3.47 -9.00 -23.10
CA ALA A 556 -2.50 -8.42 -24.01
C ALA A 556 -2.98 -7.01 -24.39
N ARG A 557 -2.22 -5.99 -23.99
CA ARG A 557 -2.50 -4.59 -24.34
C ARG A 557 -2.30 -4.35 -25.83
N ASP A 558 -1.17 -4.82 -26.35
CA ASP A 558 -0.86 -4.90 -27.77
C ASP A 558 0.01 -6.13 -28.06
N SER A 559 0.23 -6.42 -29.34
CA SER A 559 1.00 -7.60 -29.79
C SER A 559 2.52 -7.52 -29.59
N ALA A 560 3.05 -6.34 -29.27
CA ALA A 560 4.46 -6.07 -29.06
C ALA A 560 4.87 -6.07 -27.57
N GLN A 561 3.90 -6.13 -26.64
CA GLN A 561 4.12 -6.19 -25.19
C GLN A 561 3.93 -7.60 -24.61
N GLN A 562 4.59 -7.87 -23.49
CA GLN A 562 4.39 -9.09 -22.72
C GLN A 562 2.96 -9.13 -22.18
N SER A 563 2.33 -10.30 -22.31
CA SER A 563 1.02 -10.54 -21.72
C SER A 563 1.10 -10.59 -20.21
N ARG A 564 0.05 -10.13 -19.53
CA ARG A 564 -0.06 -10.19 -18.07
C ARG A 564 -1.09 -11.23 -17.69
N THR A 565 -0.82 -11.99 -16.63
CA THR A 565 -1.78 -12.98 -16.11
C THR A 565 -2.19 -12.60 -14.71
N SER A 566 -3.48 -12.72 -14.42
CA SER A 566 -4.06 -12.54 -13.09
C SER A 566 -4.87 -13.77 -12.72
N GLU A 567 -4.78 -14.16 -11.45
CA GLU A 567 -5.61 -15.22 -10.86
C GLU A 567 -6.63 -14.55 -9.95
N GLN A 568 -7.92 -14.83 -10.21
CA GLN A 568 -9.02 -14.21 -9.51
C GLN A 568 -10.04 -15.26 -9.08
N GLN A 569 -10.73 -15.01 -7.97
CA GLN A 569 -11.74 -15.92 -7.45
C GLN A 569 -12.96 -15.14 -6.97
N LEU A 570 -14.14 -15.62 -7.37
CA LEU A 570 -15.41 -15.23 -6.76
C LEU A 570 -15.99 -16.40 -5.95
N SER A 571 -16.72 -16.05 -4.90
CA SER A 571 -17.45 -17.01 -4.07
C SER A 571 -18.94 -16.69 -4.12
N PHE A 572 -19.74 -17.72 -4.36
CA PHE A 572 -21.19 -17.66 -4.35
C PHE A 572 -21.76 -18.62 -3.31
N VAL A 573 -23.01 -18.40 -2.92
CA VAL A 573 -23.81 -19.36 -2.16
C VAL A 573 -25.02 -19.79 -2.98
N TYR A 574 -25.24 -21.10 -3.06
CA TYR A 574 -26.40 -21.66 -3.75
C TYR A 574 -27.64 -21.57 -2.87
N GLY A 575 -28.62 -20.77 -3.29
CA GLY A 575 -29.90 -20.56 -2.63
C GLY A 575 -30.03 -19.21 -1.95
N GLN A 576 -31.25 -18.68 -1.93
CA GLN A 576 -31.58 -17.41 -1.30
C GLN A 576 -31.47 -17.53 0.24
N PRO A 577 -30.67 -16.69 0.91
CA PRO A 577 -30.46 -16.80 2.36
C PRO A 577 -31.71 -16.39 3.13
N VAL A 578 -32.05 -17.16 4.16
CA VAL A 578 -33.15 -16.86 5.08
C VAL A 578 -32.57 -16.48 6.42
N LEU A 579 -32.57 -15.19 6.73
CA LEU A 579 -32.18 -14.69 8.06
C LEU A 579 -33.31 -14.95 9.06
N LYS A 580 -32.96 -15.36 10.28
CA LYS A 580 -33.95 -15.59 11.36
C LYS A 580 -34.74 -14.34 11.72
N LEU A 581 -34.13 -13.17 11.58
CA LEU A 581 -34.75 -11.86 11.80
C LEU A 581 -35.48 -11.31 10.57
N GLY A 582 -35.37 -11.98 9.41
CA GLY A 582 -35.85 -11.49 8.12
C GLY A 582 -34.98 -10.37 7.54
N THR A 583 -35.32 -9.96 6.32
CA THR A 583 -34.75 -8.77 5.67
C THR A 583 -35.76 -7.64 5.66
N GLN A 584 -35.28 -6.41 5.84
CA GLN A 584 -36.09 -5.21 5.71
C GLN A 584 -36.12 -4.81 4.24
N GLN A 585 -37.32 -4.86 3.63
CA GLN A 585 -37.57 -4.26 2.32
C GLN A 585 -37.71 -2.75 2.52
N VAL A 586 -36.84 -1.98 1.87
CA VAL A 586 -36.75 -0.53 2.08
C VAL A 586 -37.24 0.22 0.84
N GLU A 587 -36.72 -0.14 -0.34
CA GLU A 587 -37.06 0.46 -1.62
C GLU A 587 -36.91 2.00 -1.66
N SER A 588 -35.87 2.53 -0.98
CA SER A 588 -35.66 3.98 -0.82
C SER A 588 -34.57 4.52 -1.73
N VAL A 589 -34.85 5.66 -2.38
CA VAL A 589 -33.85 6.44 -3.11
C VAL A 589 -32.83 6.99 -2.12
N LEU A 590 -31.55 6.87 -2.45
CA LEU A 590 -30.46 7.42 -1.65
C LEU A 590 -30.36 8.93 -1.86
N ALA A 591 -30.07 9.67 -0.79
CA ALA A 591 -29.59 11.04 -0.92
C ALA A 591 -28.30 11.07 -1.73
N ASP A 592 -28.27 11.90 -2.77
CA ASP A 592 -27.11 12.18 -3.63
C ASP A 592 -26.24 13.27 -2.98
N ALA A 593 -24.94 13.29 -3.31
CA ALA A 593 -24.07 14.39 -2.95
C ALA A 593 -24.52 15.68 -3.66
N ARG A 594 -24.26 16.82 -3.01
CA ARG A 594 -24.61 18.14 -3.57
C ARG A 594 -23.68 19.23 -3.08
N LEU A 595 -23.44 20.23 -3.89
CA LEU A 595 -22.77 21.45 -3.49
C LEU A 595 -23.62 22.24 -2.50
N SER A 596 -22.95 22.90 -1.57
CA SER A 596 -23.57 23.87 -0.67
C SER A 596 -24.27 24.96 -1.49
N PRO A 597 -25.28 25.65 -0.95
CA PRO A 597 -25.91 26.77 -1.63
C PRO A 597 -24.93 27.88 -2.07
N GLN A 598 -23.75 27.95 -1.45
CA GLN A 598 -22.68 28.89 -1.76
C GLN A 598 -21.65 28.33 -2.75
N GLY A 599 -21.71 27.04 -3.09
CA GLY A 599 -20.79 26.36 -4.01
C GLY A 599 -19.39 26.14 -3.45
N ASP A 600 -19.18 26.37 -2.15
CA ASP A 600 -17.87 26.33 -1.50
C ASP A 600 -17.55 24.97 -0.84
N LYS A 601 -18.55 24.11 -0.67
CA LYS A 601 -18.39 22.80 -0.01
C LYS A 601 -19.25 21.74 -0.68
N LEU A 602 -18.70 20.55 -0.83
CA LEU A 602 -19.48 19.36 -1.17
C LEU A 602 -20.14 18.83 0.11
N LEU A 603 -21.46 18.66 0.07
CA LEU A 603 -22.24 17.99 1.10
C LEU A 603 -22.48 16.56 0.63
N LEU A 604 -22.09 15.58 1.45
CA LEU A 604 -22.29 14.17 1.14
C LEU A 604 -23.77 13.79 1.18
N GLY A 605 -24.14 12.81 0.35
CA GLY A 605 -25.45 12.19 0.32
C GLY A 605 -25.58 11.13 1.41
N GLU A 606 -25.92 11.54 2.63
CA GLU A 606 -25.96 10.64 3.79
C GLU A 606 -27.34 10.03 4.02
N ASN A 607 -27.39 8.71 4.22
CA ASN A 607 -28.60 7.96 4.56
C ASN A 607 -28.33 7.05 5.75
N LEU A 608 -29.24 7.03 6.73
CA LEU A 608 -29.15 6.21 7.93
C LEU A 608 -30.38 5.33 8.08
N TYR A 609 -30.19 4.03 8.14
CA TYR A 609 -31.24 3.03 8.35
C TYR A 609 -31.00 2.30 9.66
N ALA A 610 -32.03 2.17 10.49
CA ALA A 610 -31.92 1.52 11.79
C ALA A 610 -32.73 0.22 11.82
N LEU A 611 -32.13 -0.84 12.38
CA LEU A 611 -32.79 -2.11 12.66
C LEU A 611 -32.62 -2.46 14.13
N LYS A 612 -33.73 -2.62 14.85
CA LYS A 612 -33.72 -2.99 16.25
C LYS A 612 -33.76 -4.51 16.41
N VAL A 613 -32.83 -5.04 17.19
CA VAL A 613 -32.78 -6.46 17.56
C VAL A 613 -33.06 -6.59 19.05
N ASP A 614 -33.98 -7.47 19.43
CA ASP A 614 -34.39 -7.60 20.83
C ASP A 614 -33.43 -8.45 21.66
N THR A 615 -32.94 -9.56 21.10
CA THR A 615 -32.10 -10.54 21.80
C THR A 615 -31.20 -11.29 20.82
N GLY A 616 -30.06 -11.78 21.30
CA GLY A 616 -29.14 -12.64 20.54
C GLY A 616 -27.69 -12.30 20.84
N ALA A 617 -26.79 -13.14 20.34
CA ALA A 617 -25.36 -12.89 20.30
C ALA A 617 -24.85 -13.24 18.91
N VAL A 618 -23.84 -12.50 18.45
CA VAL A 618 -23.18 -12.78 17.17
C VAL A 618 -22.46 -14.13 17.31
N ALA A 619 -22.78 -15.05 16.41
CA ALA A 619 -22.22 -16.40 16.38
C ALA A 619 -21.71 -16.71 14.96
N GLN A 620 -21.16 -17.90 14.76
CA GLN A 620 -20.57 -18.31 13.47
C GLN A 620 -21.58 -18.32 12.30
N ASP A 621 -22.86 -18.44 12.60
CA ASP A 621 -23.96 -18.38 11.62
C ASP A 621 -24.50 -16.96 11.38
N PHE A 622 -23.86 -15.93 11.95
CA PHE A 622 -24.24 -14.55 11.73
C PHE A 622 -23.94 -14.13 10.29
N ALA A 623 -24.92 -13.48 9.67
CA ALA A 623 -24.78 -12.92 8.34
C ALA A 623 -25.43 -11.54 8.22
N ILE A 624 -24.92 -10.80 7.24
CA ILE A 624 -25.45 -9.50 6.80
C ILE A 624 -25.85 -9.65 5.34
N TYR A 625 -27.08 -9.30 5.03
CA TYR A 625 -27.59 -9.25 3.66
C TYR A 625 -27.75 -7.79 3.24
N LEU A 626 -27.28 -7.45 2.04
CA LEU A 626 -27.35 -6.11 1.47
C LEU A 626 -27.74 -6.21 -0.01
N SER A 627 -28.75 -5.46 -0.42
CA SER A 627 -29.19 -5.33 -1.81
C SER A 627 -29.43 -3.86 -2.12
N LEU A 628 -28.66 -3.32 -3.06
CA LEU A 628 -28.76 -1.94 -3.52
C LEU A 628 -28.51 -1.81 -5.02
N GLU A 629 -28.95 -0.69 -5.58
CA GLU A 629 -28.74 -0.31 -6.97
C GLU A 629 -28.05 1.05 -7.01
N HIS A 630 -27.00 1.19 -7.81
CA HIS A 630 -26.35 2.47 -8.06
C HIS A 630 -25.67 2.42 -9.41
N ARG A 631 -25.72 3.51 -10.19
CA ARG A 631 -25.06 3.52 -11.51
C ARG A 631 -23.55 3.28 -11.41
N ARG A 632 -22.93 3.75 -10.33
CA ARG A 632 -21.49 3.58 -10.03
C ARG A 632 -21.28 3.30 -8.54
N LEU A 633 -20.90 2.08 -8.20
CA LEU A 633 -20.65 1.73 -6.79
C LEU A 633 -19.43 2.43 -6.19
N SER A 634 -18.56 3.02 -7.02
CA SER A 634 -17.44 3.89 -6.60
C SER A 634 -17.88 5.15 -5.85
N ASP A 635 -19.14 5.53 -5.99
CA ASP A 635 -19.70 6.75 -5.41
C ASP A 635 -20.18 6.48 -3.97
N LEU A 636 -20.39 5.21 -3.62
CA LEU A 636 -20.99 4.80 -2.36
C LEU A 636 -19.99 4.23 -1.35
N ASN A 637 -20.17 4.61 -0.08
CA ASN A 637 -19.65 3.90 1.08
C ASN A 637 -20.82 3.37 1.92
N VAL A 638 -20.73 2.12 2.35
CA VAL A 638 -21.76 1.43 3.16
C VAL A 638 -21.10 0.89 4.41
N VAL A 639 -21.51 1.39 5.57
CA VAL A 639 -20.97 1.01 6.88
C VAL A 639 -22.09 0.48 7.76
N LEU A 640 -21.89 -0.70 8.36
CA LEU A 640 -22.77 -1.22 9.39
C LEU A 640 -22.18 -0.97 10.77
N ARG A 641 -22.97 -0.38 11.66
CA ARG A 641 -22.63 -0.11 13.06
C ARG A 641 -23.46 -0.98 14.00
N THR A 642 -22.76 -1.61 14.93
CA THR A 642 -23.32 -2.41 16.02
C THR A 642 -23.93 -1.52 17.12
N PRO A 643 -24.81 -2.05 17.99
CA PRO A 643 -25.32 -1.32 19.15
C PRO A 643 -24.25 -0.91 20.17
N SER A 644 -23.12 -1.63 20.21
CA SER A 644 -21.97 -1.33 21.08
C SER A 644 -21.06 -0.23 20.52
N GLY A 645 -21.27 0.19 19.27
CA GLY A 645 -20.49 1.25 18.60
C GLY A 645 -19.40 0.74 17.66
N SER A 646 -19.12 -0.56 17.62
CA SER A 646 -18.23 -1.15 16.61
C SER A 646 -18.81 -1.02 15.20
N SER A 647 -17.98 -0.85 14.18
CA SER A 647 -18.42 -0.68 12.78
C SER A 647 -17.62 -1.52 11.80
N ILE A 648 -18.22 -1.85 10.66
CA ILE A 648 -17.57 -2.55 9.55
C ILE A 648 -18.01 -1.95 8.22
N SER A 649 -17.08 -1.78 7.28
CA SER A 649 -17.42 -1.37 5.91
C SER A 649 -17.83 -2.59 5.09
N LEU A 650 -19.00 -2.50 4.44
CA LEU A 650 -19.55 -3.51 3.53
C LEU A 650 -19.26 -3.16 2.07
N LEU A 651 -19.13 -1.88 1.77
CA LEU A 651 -18.73 -1.33 0.48
C LEU A 651 -17.95 -0.05 0.77
N ASN A 652 -16.72 0.09 0.25
CA ASN A 652 -15.90 1.28 0.44
C ASN A 652 -15.48 1.85 -0.92
N TYR A 653 -16.36 2.67 -1.52
CA TYR A 653 -16.13 3.38 -2.78
C TYR A 653 -15.54 2.50 -3.88
N GLN A 654 -16.02 1.25 -3.93
CA GLN A 654 -15.42 0.25 -4.78
C GLN A 654 -15.90 0.49 -6.21
N ALA A 655 -14.98 0.78 -7.13
CA ALA A 655 -15.23 0.88 -8.57
C ALA A 655 -15.60 -0.48 -9.23
N ILE A 656 -16.64 -1.13 -8.72
CA ILE A 656 -17.19 -2.35 -9.28
C ILE A 656 -18.12 -1.93 -10.44
N PRO A 657 -17.87 -2.38 -11.69
CA PRO A 657 -18.63 -1.98 -12.87
C PRO A 657 -19.97 -2.74 -12.97
N VAL A 658 -20.74 -2.76 -11.89
CA VAL A 658 -22.10 -3.31 -11.83
C VAL A 658 -23.05 -2.27 -11.26
N SER A 659 -24.27 -2.23 -11.79
CA SER A 659 -25.31 -1.30 -11.33
C SER A 659 -26.19 -1.85 -10.22
N GLU A 660 -26.13 -3.16 -10.01
CA GLU A 660 -26.88 -3.91 -9.00
C GLU A 660 -25.88 -4.64 -8.10
N TYR A 661 -26.11 -4.59 -6.80
CA TYR A 661 -25.22 -5.17 -5.79
C TYR A 661 -26.03 -5.94 -4.75
N GLU A 662 -26.01 -7.27 -4.82
CA GLU A 662 -26.68 -8.18 -3.88
C GLU A 662 -25.67 -9.10 -3.17
N TYR A 663 -25.34 -8.79 -1.92
CA TYR A 663 -24.26 -9.47 -1.20
C TYR A 663 -24.70 -10.05 0.16
N LEU A 664 -24.20 -11.25 0.43
CA LEU A 664 -24.29 -11.94 1.71
C LEU A 664 -22.90 -11.99 2.36
N PHE A 665 -22.72 -11.22 3.42
CA PHE A 665 -21.52 -11.22 4.24
C PHE A 665 -21.69 -12.21 5.39
N THR A 666 -20.71 -13.09 5.54
CA THR A 666 -20.62 -14.11 6.59
C THR A 666 -19.24 -14.02 7.23
N VAL A 667 -18.99 -14.66 8.37
CA VAL A 667 -17.64 -14.71 8.98
C VAL A 667 -16.60 -15.23 7.98
N ASP A 668 -16.99 -16.12 7.06
CA ASP A 668 -16.09 -16.66 6.05
C ASP A 668 -15.83 -15.70 4.89
N SER A 669 -16.83 -14.93 4.45
CA SER A 669 -16.69 -13.98 3.33
C SER A 669 -16.21 -12.59 3.76
N LEU A 670 -16.34 -12.26 5.05
CA LEU A 670 -15.87 -11.03 5.66
C LEU A 670 -15.26 -11.34 7.04
N PRO A 671 -13.97 -11.75 7.09
CA PRO A 671 -13.32 -12.20 8.33
C PRO A 671 -13.32 -11.20 9.49
N ALA A 672 -13.41 -9.90 9.21
CA ALA A 672 -13.55 -8.86 10.23
C ALA A 672 -14.85 -8.98 11.06
N LEU A 673 -15.85 -9.75 10.61
CA LEU A 673 -16.99 -10.14 11.44
C LEU A 673 -16.60 -11.09 12.59
N GLY A 674 -15.46 -11.76 12.48
CA GLY A 674 -14.90 -12.61 13.53
C GLY A 674 -14.66 -11.87 14.85
N ASP A 675 -14.30 -10.58 14.78
CA ASP A 675 -14.06 -9.72 15.95
C ASP A 675 -15.35 -9.45 16.75
N TRP A 676 -16.51 -9.71 16.15
CA TRP A 676 -17.81 -9.53 16.77
C TRP A 676 -18.34 -10.80 17.44
N LEU A 677 -17.70 -11.96 17.24
CA LEU A 677 -18.16 -13.22 17.82
C LEU A 677 -18.33 -13.12 19.35
N GLY A 678 -19.51 -13.49 19.82
CA GLY A 678 -19.90 -13.41 21.24
C GLY A 678 -20.46 -12.07 21.69
N GLN A 679 -20.39 -11.01 20.86
CA GLN A 679 -20.98 -9.72 21.21
C GLN A 679 -22.52 -9.79 21.22
N PRO A 680 -23.20 -9.05 22.11
CA PRO A 680 -24.66 -9.01 22.15
C PRO A 680 -25.22 -8.36 20.89
N MET A 681 -26.21 -9.00 20.27
CA MET A 681 -26.92 -8.42 19.13
C MET A 681 -28.00 -7.42 19.56
N SER A 682 -28.44 -7.46 20.81
CA SER A 682 -29.56 -6.64 21.29
C SER A 682 -29.25 -5.15 21.21
N GLY A 683 -30.14 -4.38 20.60
CA GLY A 683 -30.03 -2.94 20.48
C GLY A 683 -30.30 -2.44 19.06
N ASN A 684 -29.90 -1.20 18.79
CA ASN A 684 -30.09 -0.56 17.50
C ASN A 684 -28.84 -0.74 16.64
N TRP A 685 -29.01 -1.43 15.53
CA TRP A 685 -28.03 -1.51 14.46
C TRP A 685 -28.29 -0.39 13.46
N THR A 686 -27.22 0.18 12.91
CA THR A 686 -27.33 1.29 11.96
C THR A 686 -26.56 0.95 10.69
N LEU A 687 -27.25 0.97 9.56
CA LEU A 687 -26.65 0.96 8.23
C LEU A 687 -26.54 2.39 7.73
N GLU A 688 -25.31 2.84 7.51
CA GLU A 688 -24.96 4.16 6.99
C GLU A 688 -24.55 4.01 5.52
N ILE A 689 -25.21 4.75 4.63
CA ILE A 689 -24.88 4.78 3.21
C ILE A 689 -24.59 6.23 2.82
N THR A 690 -23.39 6.45 2.32
CA THR A 690 -22.89 7.78 1.97
C THR A 690 -22.53 7.83 0.50
N ASP A 691 -23.14 8.75 -0.23
CA ASP A 691 -22.80 9.12 -1.59
C ASP A 691 -21.89 10.34 -1.60
N ARG A 692 -20.81 10.31 -2.38
CA ARG A 692 -19.83 11.40 -2.46
C ARG A 692 -19.76 12.09 -3.83
N VAL A 693 -20.55 11.69 -4.83
CA VAL A 693 -20.44 12.25 -6.19
C VAL A 693 -21.79 12.71 -6.71
N GLU A 694 -21.90 13.96 -7.11
CA GLU A 694 -23.17 14.50 -7.63
C GLU A 694 -23.63 13.80 -8.92
N GLY A 695 -24.95 13.71 -9.07
CA GLY A 695 -25.63 13.55 -10.36
C GLY A 695 -26.28 12.19 -10.59
N GLU A 696 -26.11 11.23 -9.68
CA GLU A 696 -26.64 9.88 -9.83
C GLU A 696 -27.11 9.34 -8.48
N ALA A 697 -28.39 9.54 -8.14
CA ALA A 697 -28.96 8.93 -6.94
C ALA A 697 -29.24 7.43 -7.15
N GLY A 698 -28.64 6.56 -6.34
CA GLY A 698 -29.01 5.14 -6.28
C GLY A 698 -30.20 4.83 -5.38
N LYS A 699 -30.35 3.56 -5.03
CA LYS A 699 -31.47 3.02 -4.26
C LYS A 699 -31.04 1.89 -3.34
N LEU A 700 -31.48 1.93 -2.08
CA LEU A 700 -31.42 0.77 -1.19
C LEU A 700 -32.68 -0.08 -1.41
N ILE A 701 -32.50 -1.32 -1.88
CA ILE A 701 -33.60 -2.25 -2.13
C ILE A 701 -33.98 -2.92 -0.81
N SER A 702 -33.03 -3.64 -0.20
CA SER A 702 -33.25 -4.30 1.08
C SER A 702 -31.95 -4.58 1.81
N TRP A 703 -32.05 -4.79 3.12
CA TRP A 703 -30.91 -5.22 3.94
C TRP A 703 -31.40 -5.99 5.16
N GLY A 704 -30.51 -6.73 5.81
CA GLY A 704 -30.83 -7.44 7.04
C GLY A 704 -29.61 -7.97 7.73
N ILE A 705 -29.77 -8.30 9.01
CA ILE A 705 -28.75 -8.95 9.84
C ILE A 705 -29.39 -10.09 10.61
N GLY A 706 -28.63 -11.11 10.97
CA GLY A 706 -29.14 -12.18 11.80
C GLY A 706 -28.41 -13.50 11.65
N PRO A 707 -28.72 -14.46 12.52
CA PRO A 707 -28.38 -15.86 12.29
C PRO A 707 -29.03 -16.35 10.99
N LEU A 708 -28.27 -17.08 10.19
CA LEU A 708 -28.78 -17.81 9.02
C LEU A 708 -29.66 -18.97 9.49
N LYS A 709 -30.95 -18.94 9.15
CA LYS A 709 -31.89 -20.06 9.37
C LYS A 709 -31.67 -21.19 8.35
N GLY A 710 -31.24 -20.83 7.15
CA GLY A 710 -31.02 -21.75 6.04
C GLY A 710 -31.08 -21.02 4.69
N TYR A 711 -31.23 -21.79 3.61
CA TYR A 711 -31.27 -21.29 2.24
C TYR A 711 -32.49 -21.83 1.49
N GLN A 712 -33.01 -21.06 0.53
CA GLN A 712 -34.12 -21.43 -0.33
C GLN A 712 -33.62 -21.62 -1.78
N CYS A 713 -33.66 -22.87 -2.26
CA CYS A 713 -33.10 -23.23 -3.57
C CYS A 713 -34.14 -23.58 -4.65
N ASN A 714 -35.41 -23.82 -4.26
CA ASN A 714 -36.51 -24.17 -5.16
C ASN A 714 -37.84 -23.60 -4.63
N ASN A 715 -38.78 -23.24 -5.53
CA ASN A 715 -40.18 -22.92 -5.19
C ASN A 715 -40.99 -24.14 -4.65
N HIS A 716 -40.36 -25.31 -4.50
CA HIS A 716 -40.94 -26.42 -3.76
C HIS A 716 -40.60 -26.29 -2.29
N SER A 717 -41.63 -25.97 -1.52
CA SER A 717 -41.71 -26.07 -0.07
C SER A 717 -41.22 -27.43 0.43
N GLU A 718 -39.95 -27.54 0.78
CA GLU A 718 -39.51 -28.46 1.83
C GLU A 718 -38.79 -27.63 2.88
N GLU A 719 -39.51 -27.39 3.98
CA GLU A 719 -38.95 -26.78 5.18
C GLU A 719 -37.83 -27.66 5.77
N ASN A 720 -36.71 -26.99 6.05
CA ASN A 720 -35.71 -27.26 7.07
C ASN A 720 -34.81 -28.51 6.94
N LYS A 721 -33.51 -28.24 6.84
CA LYS A 721 -32.53 -28.85 7.74
C LYS A 721 -31.83 -27.73 8.52
N GLU A 722 -31.96 -27.78 9.85
CA GLU A 722 -31.16 -26.96 10.76
C GLU A 722 -29.67 -27.24 10.54
N ILE A 723 -28.86 -26.18 10.54
CA ILE A 723 -27.40 -26.29 10.57
C ILE A 723 -27.01 -26.78 11.96
N THR A 724 -26.73 -28.07 12.11
CA THR A 724 -26.04 -28.58 13.30
C THR A 724 -24.54 -28.36 13.17
N PRO A 725 -23.86 -27.76 14.15
CA PRO A 725 -22.40 -27.64 14.12
C PRO A 725 -21.75 -29.02 14.18
N SER A 726 -20.81 -29.27 13.27
CA SER A 726 -19.95 -30.45 13.28
C SER A 726 -18.97 -30.38 14.46
N VAL A 727 -19.27 -31.13 15.52
CA VAL A 727 -18.28 -31.44 16.56
C VAL A 727 -17.33 -32.51 16.02
N PRO A 728 -15.99 -32.37 16.14
CA PRO A 728 -15.07 -33.44 15.79
C PRO A 728 -15.33 -34.66 16.68
N GLY A 729 -15.65 -35.80 16.05
CA GLY A 729 -15.95 -37.04 16.75
C GLY A 729 -14.76 -37.53 17.57
N SER A 730 -14.91 -37.51 18.90
CA SER A 730 -14.18 -38.35 19.84
C SER A 730 -14.74 -39.77 19.75
N SER A 731 -13.89 -40.75 19.42
CA SER A 731 -14.24 -42.17 19.38
C SER A 731 -14.40 -42.75 20.80
N GLY A 732 -15.56 -42.50 21.41
CA GLY A 732 -15.97 -43.15 22.66
C GLY A 732 -16.78 -44.41 22.39
N GLY A 733 -16.13 -45.56 22.28
CA GLY A 733 -16.78 -46.87 22.19
C GLY A 733 -17.54 -47.22 23.47
N SER A 734 -18.83 -47.52 23.36
CA SER A 734 -19.67 -48.01 24.44
C SER A 734 -19.24 -49.42 24.87
N ILE A 735 -18.66 -49.55 26.07
CA ILE A 735 -18.40 -50.84 26.71
C ILE A 735 -19.52 -51.12 27.70
N ASN A 736 -20.16 -52.26 27.49
CA ASN A 736 -21.35 -52.76 28.18
C ASN A 736 -21.07 -53.00 29.68
N LEU A 737 -21.90 -52.47 30.57
CA LEU A 737 -21.72 -52.47 32.04
C LEU A 737 -21.77 -53.87 32.71
N LEU A 738 -21.88 -54.94 31.94
CA LEU A 738 -21.92 -56.34 32.39
C LEU A 738 -20.58 -57.08 32.27
N THR A 739 -19.55 -56.48 31.66
CA THR A 739 -18.20 -57.09 31.56
C THR A 739 -17.23 -56.63 32.66
N LEU A 740 -17.56 -55.58 33.42
CA LEU A 740 -16.68 -55.05 34.48
C LEU A 740 -16.71 -55.83 35.80
N LEU A 741 -17.68 -56.74 36.00
CA LEU A 741 -17.78 -57.55 37.24
C LEU A 741 -17.00 -58.87 37.19
N ALA A 742 -16.45 -59.28 36.04
CA ALA A 742 -15.69 -60.53 35.90
C ALA A 742 -14.16 -60.35 36.04
N ALA A 743 -13.65 -59.11 36.01
CA ALA A 743 -12.19 -58.84 36.05
C ALA A 743 -11.65 -58.51 37.46
N LEU A 744 -12.52 -58.43 38.48
CA LEU A 744 -12.14 -58.04 39.85
C LEU A 744 -11.82 -59.22 40.79
N MET A 745 -11.74 -60.45 40.28
CA MET A 745 -11.43 -61.66 41.07
C MET A 745 -10.12 -62.36 40.71
N LEU A 746 -9.18 -61.69 40.02
CA LEU A 746 -7.89 -62.30 39.63
C LEU A 746 -6.64 -61.47 39.96
N ALA A 747 -6.75 -60.37 40.70
CA ALA A 747 -5.59 -59.55 41.12
C ALA A 747 -5.41 -59.49 42.65
N ALA A 748 -5.77 -60.55 43.36
CA ALA A 748 -5.32 -60.79 44.71
C ALA A 748 -4.50 -62.09 44.71
N VAL A 749 -3.17 -61.97 44.69
CA VAL A 749 -2.17 -62.85 45.33
C VAL A 749 -0.80 -62.64 44.66
N ARG A 750 0.20 -62.28 45.50
CA ARG A 750 1.67 -62.20 45.29
C ARG A 750 2.16 -60.93 44.55
N SER A 751 3.15 -60.17 45.04
CA SER A 751 4.18 -60.46 46.04
C SER A 751 4.67 -59.19 46.77
N THR A 752 4.99 -59.42 48.03
CA THR A 752 5.51 -58.54 49.07
C THR A 752 6.98 -58.11 48.91
N ARG A 753 7.31 -56.92 49.48
CA ARG A 753 8.55 -56.54 50.23
C ARG A 753 9.86 -56.46 49.41
N LYS A 754 10.77 -55.49 49.57
CA LYS A 754 11.24 -54.70 50.73
C LYS A 754 12.19 -53.58 50.23
N TYR A 755 12.25 -52.46 50.95
CA TYR A 755 13.39 -51.52 50.98
C TYR A 755 14.30 -51.88 52.17
N THR A 756 15.62 -51.82 51.98
CA THR A 756 16.62 -51.53 53.03
C THR A 756 17.90 -50.98 52.38
N GLN A 757 18.28 -49.79 52.87
CA GLN A 757 19.50 -48.98 52.65
C GLN A 757 19.71 -48.34 51.27
#